data_AF-A0A9D9HSQ6-F1
#
_entry.id   AF-A0A9D9HSQ6-F1
#
_cell.length_a   1.000
_cell.length_b   1.000
_cell.length_c   1.000
_cell.angle_alpha   90.00
_cell.angle_beta   90.00
_cell.angle_gamma   90.00
#
_symmetry.space_group_name_H-M   'P 1'
#
loop_
_entity.id
_entity.type
_entity.pdbx_description
1 polymer ?
#
loop_
_entity_poly.entity_id
_entity_poly.type
_entity_poly.pdbx_seq_one_letter_code
_entity_poly.pdbx_strand_id
1 'polypeptide(L)'
;MKEITVHTEKQLKMDFDAFLRSFKQNRDSSFAFLLGAGASITSGVQSAEDCIWDWKKLIYISNNPIHESFIDIHTDYCRRRIQAWIDEQGGYPKEKSEEEYVFYAENTFPLPGDRTKYFKDLCSNKSPNIGYKLLCLLHKYGVLKSVWTTNFDGLVERAAHQANITPINVNLDNPESIYRSENTQDLLYIALHGDYKYSALKNTAEELDSQQDTFSNRLKEYFVDRNLVVIGYSGRDKSLMKSLSEAFSRPGAGRLYWCGYGTYMNDDVKALLTAARNAGRDAVFIETDGFDKTMISLVISAFNDDVEKCKEIHKMLEDMNADIPVTPFGLSSTNMGGCIKTNLYPIVVPHDIFVFEITFPKNESQWHFLKSRISGKDIIAVPYKGKVFAYGYSEQIQLAFSDCLKGNISRLPLPINELKENSTLKMAVIKALICGISSCCGKQAAISKRLIWDNASQFGNYKGIYEAIKIDLIFLDNKDYALMSVAPTLYFEDENITCEQRKNIMSEYLDSKHNAQYDDIISRWEQILFNGHNRVFDYPLNSGYNFKYKISKNRGLVAVDYTAKGVIPQTQFTDNKIVYSGIYIPEPELDFWGKASKSVIQDTNPMRGLLQNSPYDYEFHSNYKTNIKLGIICPNSYTLQFKDFLNGLNGSTSFRNTDYVQTYIGFEQIYSTLLDIPATNSNLWVKCNDTQYDSIKLAQNICMFAHKLANNNPDIIVVIFIPKTWEHHRSFKKDGETFDLHNYIKAYAAQNGFTTQFVEEKTISDTRMRNQIYWWLSLALFVKSMRTPWALSDLDADTAYAGIGYSIKKEVNGKTNIVVGCSHIYNSKGQGLRYKLSKIDNPIIDKKNNPYLSYEEAYKLGINILELFVKSMDRIPQRAVIHKRTPFKEEEIRGITDALSHAGIKNVDLVTITMEDSIKCIDQYLQNGRPINAHFPVMRGICFAVSQYECLLWTHGTIDSIIPTRSYFPGGRGIPSPLRIIKHHGNGSMQTIAREILGFTKMNWNSFNFYTKFPATIDTSNTLAQVGNLLGQYDGRTYDYRYFI
;
A
#
# COMPACT_ATOMS: atom_id res chain seq x y z
N MET A 1 -26.22 -51.59 11.14
CA MET A 1 -25.70 -50.64 10.14
C MET A 1 -25.87 -49.25 10.73
N LYS A 2 -24.80 -48.65 11.28
CA LYS A 2 -24.82 -47.24 11.68
C LYS A 2 -24.61 -46.42 10.41
N GLU A 3 -25.51 -45.48 10.14
CA GLU A 3 -25.40 -44.53 9.04
C GLU A 3 -24.07 -43.76 9.18
N ILE A 4 -23.18 -43.94 8.20
CA ILE A 4 -21.98 -43.10 8.06
C ILE A 4 -22.49 -41.74 7.58
N THR A 5 -22.61 -40.79 8.50
CA THR A 5 -23.00 -39.41 8.18
C THR A 5 -21.84 -38.76 7.41
N VAL A 6 -22.00 -38.60 6.10
CA VAL A 6 -21.00 -37.90 5.27
C VAL A 6 -21.06 -36.42 5.60
N HIS A 7 -20.11 -35.95 6.41
CA HIS A 7 -19.96 -34.53 6.73
C HIS A 7 -19.52 -33.75 5.48
N THR A 8 -20.28 -32.72 5.09
CA THR A 8 -19.89 -31.78 4.03
C THR A 8 -18.74 -30.88 4.51
N GLU A 9 -17.85 -30.43 3.62
CA GLU A 9 -16.68 -29.58 3.99
C GLU A 9 -17.03 -28.35 4.83
N LYS A 10 -18.22 -27.78 4.60
CA LYS A 10 -18.71 -26.62 5.36
C LYS A 10 -18.94 -26.93 6.84
N GLN A 11 -19.14 -28.20 7.21
CA GLN A 11 -19.32 -28.62 8.60
C GLN A 11 -17.99 -28.72 9.35
N LEU A 12 -16.86 -28.93 8.67
CA LEU A 12 -15.54 -29.11 9.29
C LEU A 12 -14.86 -27.79 9.67
N LYS A 13 -15.34 -26.65 9.17
CA LYS A 13 -14.74 -25.34 9.39
C LYS A 13 -15.31 -24.62 10.61
N MET A 14 -14.46 -23.85 11.28
CA MET A 14 -14.84 -22.92 12.34
C MET A 14 -14.23 -21.54 12.04
N ASP A 15 -15.06 -20.50 12.13
CA ASP A 15 -14.60 -19.11 11.97
C ASP A 15 -13.54 -18.75 13.01
N PHE A 16 -12.56 -17.92 12.62
CA PHE A 16 -11.47 -17.51 13.50
C PHE A 16 -11.97 -16.86 14.80
N ASP A 17 -12.96 -15.97 14.73
CA ASP A 17 -13.54 -15.34 15.93
C ASP A 17 -14.20 -16.35 16.86
N ALA A 18 -14.80 -17.41 16.31
CA ALA A 18 -15.37 -18.50 17.08
C ALA A 18 -14.27 -19.35 17.74
N PHE A 19 -13.14 -19.55 17.06
CA PHE A 19 -11.95 -20.18 17.62
C PHE A 19 -11.41 -19.41 18.83
N LEU A 20 -11.25 -18.08 18.73
CA LEU A 20 -10.79 -17.25 19.84
C LEU A 20 -11.69 -17.39 21.08
N ARG A 21 -13.02 -17.35 20.88
CA ARG A 21 -13.99 -17.56 21.98
C ARG A 21 -13.94 -18.98 22.54
N SER A 22 -13.80 -19.99 21.68
CA SER A 22 -13.67 -21.40 22.08
C SER A 22 -12.41 -21.60 22.93
N PHE A 23 -11.26 -21.08 22.50
CA PHE A 23 -10.01 -21.16 23.26
C PHE A 23 -10.13 -20.46 24.62
N LYS A 24 -10.66 -19.22 24.66
CA LYS A 24 -10.89 -18.46 25.90
C LYS A 24 -11.74 -19.24 26.90
N GLN A 25 -12.82 -19.86 26.44
CA GLN A 25 -13.76 -20.59 27.28
C GLN A 25 -13.16 -21.85 27.91
N ASN A 26 -12.13 -22.44 27.30
CA ASN A 26 -11.54 -23.72 27.72
C ASN A 26 -10.11 -23.55 28.26
N ARG A 27 -9.72 -22.33 28.66
CA ARG A 27 -8.37 -22.01 29.17
C ARG A 27 -7.98 -22.77 30.46
N ASP A 28 -8.97 -23.31 31.15
CA ASP A 28 -8.85 -24.21 32.31
C ASP A 28 -8.51 -25.65 31.92
N SER A 29 -8.65 -26.01 30.64
CA SER A 29 -8.20 -27.26 30.06
C SER A 29 -6.74 -27.18 29.59
N SER A 30 -6.05 -28.32 29.54
CA SER A 30 -4.66 -28.39 29.08
C SER A 30 -4.54 -28.36 27.55
N PHE A 31 -3.68 -27.49 27.03
CA PHE A 31 -3.36 -27.40 25.60
C PHE A 31 -1.94 -27.87 25.28
N ALA A 32 -1.77 -28.47 24.11
CA ALA A 32 -0.49 -28.63 23.44
C ALA A 32 -0.53 -27.98 22.05
N PHE A 33 0.64 -27.58 21.57
CA PHE A 33 0.80 -27.03 20.23
C PHE A 33 1.65 -27.96 19.38
N LEU A 34 1.27 -28.16 18.13
CA LEU A 34 2.10 -28.78 17.10
C LEU A 34 2.50 -27.71 16.09
N LEU A 35 3.81 -27.40 16.03
CA LEU A 35 4.38 -26.37 15.18
C LEU A 35 5.10 -26.99 13.98
N GLY A 36 4.72 -26.55 12.78
CA GLY A 36 5.46 -26.85 11.55
C GLY A 36 6.27 -25.66 11.03
N ALA A 37 6.93 -25.84 9.87
CA ALA A 37 7.89 -24.88 9.33
C ALA A 37 7.28 -23.49 9.07
N GLY A 38 5.97 -23.43 8.84
CA GLY A 38 5.23 -22.18 8.68
C GLY A 38 5.25 -21.26 9.91
N ALA A 39 5.51 -21.81 11.12
CA ALA A 39 5.64 -21.00 12.33
C ALA A 39 6.95 -20.20 12.39
N SER A 40 7.96 -20.58 11.61
CA SER A 40 9.30 -19.99 11.67
C SER A 40 9.56 -18.93 10.61
N ILE A 41 8.62 -18.71 9.68
CA ILE A 41 8.74 -17.78 8.54
C ILE A 41 9.08 -16.35 9.01
N THR A 42 8.31 -15.80 9.95
CA THR A 42 8.54 -14.44 10.48
C THR A 42 9.77 -14.34 11.38
N SER A 43 10.37 -15.47 11.77
CA SER A 43 11.68 -15.52 12.44
C SER A 43 12.84 -15.62 11.43
N GLY A 44 12.54 -15.54 10.13
CA GLY A 44 13.51 -15.54 9.04
C GLY A 44 13.99 -16.92 8.62
N VAL A 45 13.28 -17.99 8.99
CA VAL A 45 13.54 -19.37 8.53
C VAL A 45 12.59 -19.71 7.38
N GLN A 46 13.12 -20.25 6.29
CA GLN A 46 12.33 -20.60 5.12
C GLN A 46 11.30 -21.71 5.42
N SER A 47 10.19 -21.71 4.68
CA SER A 47 9.23 -22.81 4.76
C SER A 47 9.76 -24.07 4.05
N ALA A 48 9.13 -25.22 4.30
CA ALA A 48 9.47 -26.45 3.57
C ALA A 48 9.24 -26.31 2.04
N GLU A 49 8.25 -25.52 1.63
CA GLU A 49 8.00 -25.23 0.21
C GLU A 49 9.13 -24.37 -0.38
N ASP A 50 9.61 -23.37 0.36
CA ASP A 50 10.71 -22.52 -0.09
C ASP A 50 12.02 -23.32 -0.19
N CYS A 51 12.27 -24.27 0.74
CA CYS A 51 13.40 -25.20 0.64
C CYS A 51 13.33 -26.05 -0.63
N ILE A 52 12.15 -26.59 -0.98
CA ILE A 52 11.95 -27.33 -2.24
C ILE A 52 12.33 -26.46 -3.44
N TRP A 53 11.86 -25.21 -3.48
CA TRP A 53 12.17 -24.30 -4.58
C TRP A 53 13.64 -23.90 -4.63
N ASP A 54 14.29 -23.73 -3.48
CA ASP A 54 15.72 -23.47 -3.39
C ASP A 54 16.53 -24.66 -3.93
N TRP A 55 16.19 -25.89 -3.55
CA TRP A 55 16.81 -27.10 -4.09
C TRP A 55 16.59 -27.25 -5.60
N LYS A 56 15.37 -26.99 -6.09
CA LYS A 56 15.07 -26.95 -7.53
C LYS A 56 15.90 -25.89 -8.25
N LYS A 57 16.07 -24.70 -7.66
CA LYS A 57 16.94 -23.63 -8.18
C LYS A 57 18.40 -24.09 -8.27
N LEU A 58 18.93 -24.71 -7.22
CA LEU A 58 20.32 -25.21 -7.21
C LEU A 58 20.56 -26.29 -8.27
N ILE A 59 19.63 -27.24 -8.43
CA ILE A 59 19.68 -28.25 -9.50
C ILE A 59 19.63 -27.56 -10.86
N TYR A 60 18.72 -26.60 -11.03
CA TYR A 60 18.59 -25.85 -12.28
C TYR A 60 19.87 -25.10 -12.65
N ILE A 61 20.44 -24.33 -11.71
CA ILE A 61 21.65 -23.51 -11.93
C ILE A 61 22.87 -24.39 -12.20
N SER A 62 23.05 -25.48 -11.47
CA SER A 62 24.19 -26.39 -11.69
C SER A 62 24.17 -27.03 -13.08
N ASN A 63 22.98 -27.23 -13.66
CA ASN A 63 22.81 -27.69 -15.04
C ASN A 63 22.77 -26.55 -16.08
N ASN A 64 22.61 -25.29 -15.65
CA ASN A 64 22.49 -24.09 -16.49
C ASN A 64 23.28 -22.90 -15.91
N PRO A 65 24.63 -22.95 -15.86
CA PRO A 65 25.47 -22.06 -15.06
C PRO A 65 25.51 -20.58 -15.51
N ILE A 66 24.91 -20.22 -16.65
CA ILE A 66 24.95 -18.86 -17.21
C ILE A 66 23.87 -17.95 -16.56
N HIS A 67 23.03 -18.45 -15.64
CA HIS A 67 21.74 -17.81 -15.30
C HIS A 67 21.50 -17.47 -13.82
N GLU A 68 22.51 -17.56 -12.94
CA GLU A 68 22.33 -17.41 -11.49
C GLU A 68 21.75 -16.05 -11.06
N SER A 69 22.23 -14.94 -11.64
CA SER A 69 21.92 -13.58 -11.20
C SER A 69 20.47 -13.13 -11.41
N PHE A 70 19.69 -13.84 -12.23
CA PHE A 70 18.30 -13.49 -12.57
C PHE A 70 17.25 -14.46 -12.03
N ILE A 71 17.67 -15.54 -11.35
CA ILE A 71 16.74 -16.54 -10.82
C ILE A 71 16.30 -16.19 -9.41
N ASP A 72 15.08 -15.68 -9.31
CA ASP A 72 14.40 -15.41 -8.05
C ASP A 72 13.23 -16.39 -7.85
N ILE A 73 13.39 -17.33 -6.91
CA ILE A 73 12.36 -18.34 -6.58
C ILE A 73 11.11 -17.70 -5.98
N HIS A 74 11.12 -16.43 -5.61
CA HIS A 74 9.94 -15.75 -5.09
C HIS A 74 9.00 -15.22 -6.19
N THR A 75 9.42 -15.29 -7.45
CA THR A 75 8.56 -14.95 -8.59
C THR A 75 7.86 -16.18 -9.17
N ASP A 76 6.54 -16.08 -9.38
CA ASP A 76 5.73 -17.17 -9.96
C ASP A 76 6.21 -17.56 -11.37
N TYR A 77 6.84 -16.63 -12.08
CA TYR A 77 7.41 -16.87 -13.39
C TYR A 77 8.67 -17.76 -13.34
N CYS A 78 9.66 -17.43 -12.48
CA CYS A 78 10.86 -18.25 -12.34
C CYS A 78 10.51 -19.65 -11.83
N ARG A 79 9.58 -19.76 -10.86
CA ARG A 79 9.07 -21.05 -10.38
C ARG A 79 8.54 -21.92 -11.52
N ARG A 80 7.62 -21.37 -12.33
CA ARG A 80 7.02 -22.10 -13.46
C ARG A 80 8.06 -22.54 -14.49
N ARG A 81 9.10 -21.74 -14.71
CA ARG A 81 10.17 -22.09 -15.65
C ARG A 81 11.11 -23.17 -15.14
N ILE A 82 11.52 -23.06 -13.88
CA ILE A 82 12.29 -24.12 -13.22
C ILE A 82 11.50 -25.42 -13.30
N GLN A 83 10.18 -25.36 -13.01
CA GLN A 83 9.31 -26.53 -13.09
C GLN A 83 9.19 -27.08 -14.51
N ALA A 84 9.01 -26.23 -15.53
CA ALA A 84 8.93 -26.69 -16.92
C ALA A 84 10.21 -27.41 -17.35
N TRP A 85 11.38 -26.89 -16.99
CA TRP A 85 12.65 -27.54 -17.28
C TRP A 85 12.79 -28.89 -16.55
N ILE A 86 12.39 -28.94 -15.27
CA ILE A 86 12.35 -30.16 -14.45
C ILE A 86 11.46 -31.23 -15.12
N ASP A 87 10.25 -30.82 -15.53
CA ASP A 87 9.28 -31.72 -16.17
C ASP A 87 9.81 -32.25 -17.52
N GLU A 88 10.56 -31.43 -18.27
CA GLU A 88 11.20 -31.80 -19.54
C GLU A 88 12.34 -32.81 -19.38
N GLN A 89 13.10 -32.78 -18.28
CA GLN A 89 14.21 -33.73 -18.08
C GLN A 89 13.70 -35.18 -17.92
N GLY A 90 12.51 -35.35 -17.36
CA GLY A 90 11.99 -36.66 -16.94
C GLY A 90 12.71 -37.22 -15.71
N GLY A 91 12.00 -38.00 -14.89
CA GLY A 91 12.55 -38.63 -13.68
C GLY A 91 12.45 -37.80 -12.39
N TYR A 92 12.00 -36.55 -12.46
CA TYR A 92 11.67 -35.73 -11.30
C TYR A 92 10.19 -35.87 -10.88
N PRO A 93 9.85 -35.70 -9.59
CA PRO A 93 8.46 -35.68 -9.15
C PRO A 93 7.66 -34.53 -9.77
N LYS A 94 6.37 -34.77 -10.02
CA LYS A 94 5.44 -33.73 -10.48
C LYS A 94 5.29 -32.62 -9.43
N GLU A 95 5.06 -31.40 -9.90
CA GLU A 95 4.79 -30.24 -9.04
C GLU A 95 3.68 -30.56 -8.02
N LYS A 96 3.93 -30.22 -6.74
CA LYS A 96 3.07 -30.44 -5.58
C LYS A 96 2.94 -31.89 -5.12
N SER A 97 3.65 -32.84 -5.73
CA SER A 97 3.74 -34.21 -5.24
C SER A 97 4.22 -34.23 -3.78
N GLU A 98 3.77 -35.24 -3.03
CA GLU A 98 4.22 -35.46 -1.65
C GLU A 98 5.69 -35.88 -1.57
N GLU A 99 6.20 -36.45 -2.66
CA GLU A 99 7.58 -36.95 -2.78
C GLU A 99 8.61 -35.82 -3.00
N GLU A 100 8.16 -34.60 -3.37
CA GLU A 100 9.06 -33.51 -3.76
C GLU A 100 10.09 -33.20 -2.67
N TYR A 101 9.67 -33.11 -1.41
CA TYR A 101 10.56 -32.69 -0.32
C TYR A 101 11.75 -33.64 -0.18
N VAL A 102 11.48 -34.92 -0.02
CA VAL A 102 12.50 -35.96 0.17
C VAL A 102 13.37 -36.07 -1.09
N PHE A 103 12.74 -36.16 -2.25
CA PHE A 103 13.44 -36.33 -3.52
C PHE A 103 14.42 -35.19 -3.79
N TYR A 104 13.98 -33.93 -3.68
CA TYR A 104 14.84 -32.78 -3.98
C TYR A 104 15.91 -32.57 -2.91
N ALA A 105 15.63 -32.86 -1.63
CA ALA A 105 16.65 -32.81 -0.58
C ALA A 105 17.80 -33.80 -0.85
N GLU A 106 17.47 -35.04 -1.22
CA GLU A 106 18.46 -36.09 -1.54
C GLU A 106 19.20 -35.81 -2.84
N ASN A 107 18.50 -35.39 -3.89
CA ASN A 107 19.10 -35.16 -5.20
C ASN A 107 20.01 -33.93 -5.21
N THR A 108 19.67 -32.87 -4.46
CA THR A 108 20.52 -31.68 -4.33
C THR A 108 21.72 -31.94 -3.42
N PHE A 109 21.51 -32.64 -2.30
CA PHE A 109 22.56 -32.96 -1.33
C PHE A 109 22.57 -34.46 -1.01
N PRO A 110 23.30 -35.28 -1.79
CA PRO A 110 23.33 -36.74 -1.60
C PRO A 110 23.90 -37.17 -0.25
N LEU A 111 24.87 -36.41 0.28
CA LEU A 111 25.53 -36.72 1.55
C LEU A 111 24.72 -36.16 2.75
N PRO A 112 24.43 -36.96 3.79
CA PRO A 112 23.69 -36.50 4.98
C PRO A 112 24.33 -35.32 5.72
N GLY A 113 25.66 -35.24 5.70
CA GLY A 113 26.41 -34.13 6.32
C GLY A 113 26.12 -32.78 5.66
N ASP A 114 25.94 -32.75 4.34
CA ASP A 114 25.65 -31.53 3.58
C ASP A 114 24.21 -31.06 3.85
N ARG A 115 23.25 -31.98 3.94
CA ARG A 115 21.88 -31.67 4.36
C ARG A 115 21.84 -31.06 5.76
N THR A 116 22.60 -31.63 6.69
CA THR A 116 22.72 -31.11 8.06
C THR A 116 23.34 -29.71 8.07
N LYS A 117 24.39 -29.49 7.26
CA LYS A 117 25.00 -28.17 7.10
C LYS A 117 24.03 -27.14 6.50
N TYR A 118 23.26 -27.51 5.48
CA TYR A 118 22.23 -26.65 4.88
C TYR A 118 21.24 -26.13 5.91
N PHE A 119 20.63 -27.01 6.71
CA PHE A 119 19.67 -26.59 7.74
C PHE A 119 20.32 -25.82 8.89
N LYS A 120 21.57 -26.16 9.26
CA LYS A 120 22.34 -25.40 10.24
C LYS A 120 22.56 -23.96 9.77
N ASP A 121 22.97 -23.78 8.52
CA ASP A 121 23.19 -22.46 7.93
C ASP A 121 21.87 -21.69 7.82
N LEU A 122 20.79 -22.35 7.40
CA LEU A 122 19.43 -21.77 7.31
C LEU A 122 18.91 -21.26 8.66
N CYS A 123 19.18 -21.99 9.75
CA CYS A 123 18.72 -21.66 11.11
C CYS A 123 19.71 -20.78 11.90
N SER A 124 20.92 -20.57 11.37
CA SER A 124 21.98 -19.79 12.02
C SER A 124 21.57 -18.32 12.17
N ASN A 125 21.94 -17.71 13.31
CA ASN A 125 21.67 -16.30 13.61
C ASN A 125 20.18 -15.87 13.58
N LYS A 126 19.24 -16.82 13.59
CA LYS A 126 17.80 -16.54 13.68
C LYS A 126 17.36 -16.43 15.13
N SER A 127 16.43 -15.53 15.43
CA SER A 127 15.86 -15.33 16.77
C SER A 127 14.35 -15.57 16.76
N PRO A 128 13.77 -16.13 17.84
CA PRO A 128 12.33 -16.33 17.93
C PRO A 128 11.60 -14.98 17.89
N ASN A 129 10.65 -14.87 16.95
CA ASN A 129 9.74 -13.74 16.88
C ASN A 129 8.60 -13.88 17.92
N ILE A 130 7.66 -12.93 17.91
CA ILE A 130 6.68 -12.71 18.98
C ILE A 130 5.77 -13.90 19.27
N GLY A 131 5.39 -14.70 18.27
CA GLY A 131 4.51 -15.86 18.47
C GLY A 131 5.12 -16.90 19.41
N TYR A 132 6.44 -17.13 19.32
CA TYR A 132 7.16 -18.04 20.21
C TYR A 132 7.25 -17.49 21.65
N LYS A 133 7.42 -16.17 21.80
CA LYS A 133 7.41 -15.51 23.11
C LYS A 133 6.03 -15.61 23.78
N LEU A 134 4.97 -15.37 23.01
CA LEU A 134 3.58 -15.52 23.47
C LEU A 134 3.22 -16.98 23.77
N LEU A 135 3.79 -17.93 23.05
CA LEU A 135 3.67 -19.36 23.35
C LEU A 135 4.25 -19.70 24.74
N CYS A 136 5.43 -19.16 25.05
CA CYS A 136 6.04 -19.29 26.39
C CYS A 136 5.19 -18.62 27.47
N LEU A 137 4.56 -17.49 27.15
CA LEU A 137 3.64 -16.81 28.07
C LEU A 137 2.40 -17.66 28.39
N LEU A 138 1.84 -18.37 27.41
CA LEU A 138 0.76 -19.34 27.64
C LEU A 138 1.17 -20.47 28.59
N HIS A 139 2.43 -20.92 28.53
CA HIS A 139 2.96 -21.91 29.47
C HIS A 139 3.04 -21.35 30.88
N LYS A 140 3.59 -20.14 31.03
CA LYS A 140 3.65 -19.42 32.31
C LYS A 140 2.26 -19.23 32.94
N TYR A 141 1.22 -19.02 32.12
CA TYR A 141 -0.17 -18.92 32.57
C TYR A 141 -0.84 -20.28 32.83
N GLY A 142 -0.12 -21.39 32.67
CA GLY A 142 -0.59 -22.74 32.94
C GLY A 142 -1.46 -23.36 31.85
N VAL A 143 -1.66 -22.70 30.72
CA VAL A 143 -2.53 -23.16 29.61
C VAL A 143 -1.80 -24.15 28.71
N LEU A 144 -0.55 -23.83 28.32
CA LEU A 144 0.28 -24.67 27.46
C LEU A 144 1.09 -25.68 28.29
N LYS A 145 0.99 -26.97 27.94
CA LYS A 145 1.71 -28.07 28.61
C LYS A 145 2.91 -28.60 27.83
N SER A 146 2.81 -28.65 26.50
CA SER A 146 3.86 -29.20 25.64
C SER A 146 3.84 -28.59 24.25
N VAL A 147 5.02 -28.47 23.64
CA VAL A 147 5.18 -28.09 22.23
C VAL A 147 5.78 -29.26 21.47
N TRP A 148 5.06 -29.71 20.47
CA TRP A 148 5.49 -30.72 19.51
C TRP A 148 5.92 -30.01 18.24
N THR A 149 7.00 -30.41 17.60
CA THR A 149 7.43 -29.76 16.36
C THR A 149 8.10 -30.70 15.38
N THR A 150 7.92 -30.41 14.10
CA THR A 150 8.66 -31.01 12.99
C THR A 150 9.83 -30.13 12.55
N ASN A 151 10.08 -29.00 13.24
CA ASN A 151 11.08 -28.01 12.85
C ASN A 151 12.45 -28.33 13.44
N PHE A 152 13.48 -27.98 12.68
CA PHE A 152 14.88 -28.15 13.09
C PHE A 152 15.48 -26.92 13.77
N ASP A 153 14.77 -25.78 13.81
CA ASP A 153 15.37 -24.47 14.13
C ASP A 153 15.66 -24.19 15.61
N GLY A 154 15.14 -25.00 16.55
CA GLY A 154 15.28 -24.77 17.99
C GLY A 154 14.78 -23.39 18.48
N LEU A 155 13.85 -22.74 17.77
CA LEU A 155 13.31 -21.42 18.15
C LEU A 155 12.48 -21.47 19.43
N VAL A 156 11.74 -22.57 19.64
CA VAL A 156 10.95 -22.79 20.87
C VAL A 156 11.86 -22.84 22.10
N GLU A 157 12.97 -23.58 22.03
CA GLU A 157 13.94 -23.67 23.13
C GLU A 157 14.54 -22.31 23.46
N ARG A 158 14.96 -21.56 22.42
CA ARG A 158 15.52 -20.23 22.58
C ARG A 158 14.52 -19.28 23.23
N ALA A 159 13.25 -19.34 22.83
CA ALA A 159 12.19 -18.54 23.42
C ALA A 159 11.93 -18.92 24.89
N ALA A 160 11.92 -20.22 25.21
CA ALA A 160 11.75 -20.71 26.57
C ALA A 160 12.88 -20.21 27.48
N HIS A 161 14.14 -20.35 27.05
CA HIS A 161 15.28 -19.81 27.79
C HIS A 161 15.21 -18.29 27.99
N GLN A 162 14.82 -17.53 26.96
CA GLN A 162 14.61 -16.08 27.06
C GLN A 162 13.50 -15.71 28.04
N ALA A 163 12.52 -16.59 28.23
CA ALA A 163 11.42 -16.44 29.18
C ALA A 163 11.73 -17.01 30.58
N ASN A 164 12.97 -17.44 30.86
CA ASN A 164 13.38 -18.14 32.08
C ASN A 164 12.58 -19.42 32.35
N ILE A 165 12.20 -20.14 31.30
CA ILE A 165 11.59 -21.46 31.35
C ILE A 165 12.66 -22.47 30.95
N THR A 166 12.69 -23.64 31.60
CA THR A 166 13.62 -24.72 31.26
C THR A 166 12.98 -25.59 30.17
N PRO A 167 13.44 -25.55 28.90
CA PRO A 167 12.95 -26.48 27.89
C PRO A 167 13.52 -27.88 28.14
N ILE A 168 12.65 -28.88 28.21
CA ILE A 168 13.05 -30.29 28.19
C ILE A 168 13.01 -30.75 26.74
N ASN A 169 14.18 -30.79 26.10
CA ASN A 169 14.31 -31.29 24.74
C ASN A 169 14.17 -32.83 24.72
N VAL A 170 13.09 -33.28 24.10
CA VAL A 170 12.83 -34.68 23.78
C VAL A 170 13.01 -34.84 22.27
N ASN A 171 13.98 -35.63 21.87
CA ASN A 171 14.33 -35.91 20.49
C ASN A 171 14.57 -37.42 20.29
N LEU A 172 15.07 -37.79 19.11
CA LEU A 172 15.29 -39.20 18.73
C LEU A 172 16.35 -39.91 19.58
N ASP A 173 17.27 -39.18 20.20
CA ASP A 173 18.34 -39.74 21.03
C ASP A 173 17.88 -40.01 22.47
N ASN A 174 16.78 -39.38 22.93
CA ASN A 174 16.30 -39.49 24.31
C ASN A 174 14.75 -39.61 24.45
N PRO A 175 14.07 -40.46 23.65
CA PRO A 175 12.61 -40.49 23.54
C PRO A 175 11.87 -40.78 24.86
N GLU A 176 12.49 -41.54 25.77
CA GLU A 176 11.91 -41.87 27.08
C GLU A 176 11.63 -40.64 27.95
N SER A 177 12.29 -39.51 27.68
CA SER A 177 12.07 -38.24 28.39
C SER A 177 10.64 -37.68 28.19
N ILE A 178 9.89 -38.18 27.21
CA ILE A 178 8.51 -37.76 26.92
C ILE A 178 7.49 -38.11 28.02
N TYR A 179 7.85 -39.04 28.91
CA TYR A 179 7.02 -39.47 30.03
C TYR A 179 7.22 -38.64 31.30
N ARG A 180 8.05 -37.59 31.27
CA ARG A 180 8.23 -36.69 32.40
C ARG A 180 6.91 -36.04 32.84
N SER A 181 6.82 -35.79 34.15
CA SER A 181 5.69 -35.09 34.76
C SER A 181 5.66 -33.62 34.34
N GLU A 182 4.46 -33.13 34.04
CA GLU A 182 4.24 -31.71 33.71
C GLU A 182 4.41 -30.84 34.95
N ASN A 183 5.10 -29.70 34.79
CA ASN A 183 5.14 -28.64 35.79
C ASN A 183 5.19 -27.26 35.10
N THR A 184 5.19 -26.18 35.87
CA THR A 184 5.13 -24.80 35.35
C THR A 184 6.51 -24.17 35.10
N GLN A 185 7.60 -24.84 35.48
CA GLN A 185 8.98 -24.38 35.27
C GLN A 185 9.63 -25.04 34.05
N ASP A 186 9.19 -26.26 33.74
CA ASP A 186 9.72 -27.09 32.67
C ASP A 186 8.72 -27.17 31.51
N LEU A 187 9.13 -26.69 30.33
CA LEU A 187 8.34 -26.83 29.11
C LEU A 187 8.78 -28.08 28.37
N LEU A 188 7.86 -29.03 28.17
CA LEU A 188 8.12 -30.21 27.36
C LEU A 188 8.19 -29.82 25.87
N TYR A 189 9.38 -29.93 25.27
CA TYR A 189 9.66 -29.62 23.87
C TYR A 189 10.01 -30.92 23.13
N ILE A 190 9.11 -31.39 22.25
CA ILE A 190 9.26 -32.64 21.50
C ILE A 190 9.62 -32.35 20.05
N ALA A 191 10.86 -32.63 19.66
CA ALA A 191 11.39 -32.50 18.31
C ALA A 191 11.26 -33.83 17.55
N LEU A 192 10.16 -33.98 16.80
CA LEU A 192 9.75 -35.24 16.16
C LEU A 192 10.72 -35.72 15.07
N HIS A 193 11.37 -34.79 14.35
CA HIS A 193 12.29 -35.12 13.23
C HIS A 193 13.78 -35.00 13.61
N GLY A 194 14.07 -34.71 14.89
CA GLY A 194 15.42 -34.39 15.37
C GLY A 194 15.73 -32.89 15.40
N ASP A 195 16.93 -32.56 15.84
CA ASP A 195 17.47 -31.19 15.95
C ASP A 195 18.89 -31.19 15.33
N TYR A 196 19.20 -30.19 14.49
CA TYR A 196 20.52 -30.11 13.84
C TYR A 196 21.68 -30.00 14.84
N LYS A 197 21.39 -29.61 16.09
CA LYS A 197 22.39 -29.44 17.15
C LYS A 197 22.83 -30.75 17.80
N TYR A 198 22.00 -31.79 17.78
CA TYR A 198 22.18 -32.95 18.66
C TYR A 198 22.09 -34.31 17.95
N SER A 199 21.39 -34.42 16.81
CA SER A 199 21.13 -35.72 16.15
C SER A 199 21.35 -35.71 14.62
N ALA A 200 21.38 -36.90 14.00
CA ALA A 200 21.15 -37.02 12.55
C ALA A 200 19.72 -36.54 12.22
N LEU A 201 19.58 -35.68 11.21
CA LEU A 201 18.29 -35.15 10.77
C LEU A 201 17.55 -36.18 9.92
N LYS A 202 16.27 -36.45 10.20
CA LYS A 202 15.43 -37.28 9.32
C LYS A 202 14.95 -36.47 8.12
N ASN A 203 15.63 -36.63 6.98
CA ASN A 203 15.30 -35.95 5.73
C ASN A 203 14.88 -36.92 4.61
N THR A 204 15.05 -38.23 4.79
CA THR A 204 14.73 -39.27 3.79
C THR A 204 13.48 -40.07 4.15
N ALA A 205 12.88 -40.75 3.16
CA ALA A 205 11.73 -41.62 3.38
C ALA A 205 12.06 -42.80 4.33
N GLU A 206 13.24 -43.40 4.17
CA GLU A 206 13.74 -44.49 5.03
C GLU A 206 14.01 -44.01 6.47
N GLU A 207 14.46 -42.76 6.65
CA GLU A 207 14.66 -42.12 7.95
C GLU A 207 13.30 -41.77 8.61
N LEU A 208 12.33 -41.27 7.85
CA LEU A 208 10.97 -40.89 8.31
C LEU A 208 10.11 -42.11 8.72
N ASP A 209 10.26 -43.24 8.04
CA ASP A 209 9.53 -44.48 8.30
C ASP A 209 9.97 -45.21 9.58
N SER A 210 11.18 -44.93 10.09
CA SER A 210 11.64 -45.47 11.39
C SER A 210 10.99 -44.72 12.57
N GLN A 211 9.67 -44.73 12.69
CA GLN A 211 9.03 -44.21 13.91
C GLN A 211 9.49 -45.04 15.12
N GLN A 212 9.99 -44.34 16.15
CA GLN A 212 10.01 -44.94 17.47
C GLN A 212 8.55 -45.06 17.94
N ASP A 213 8.07 -46.30 18.10
CA ASP A 213 6.75 -46.64 18.64
C ASP A 213 6.41 -45.80 19.89
N THR A 214 7.42 -45.40 20.67
CA THR A 214 7.34 -44.50 21.83
C THR A 214 6.58 -43.20 21.56
N PHE A 215 6.90 -42.45 20.50
CA PHE A 215 6.21 -41.18 20.21
C PHE A 215 4.77 -41.39 19.74
N SER A 216 4.54 -42.38 18.87
CA SER A 216 3.18 -42.73 18.40
C SER A 216 2.28 -43.18 19.56
N ASN A 217 2.80 -44.04 20.44
CA ASN A 217 2.09 -44.50 21.63
C ASN A 217 1.80 -43.33 22.59
N ARG A 218 2.77 -42.45 22.81
CA ARG A 218 2.57 -41.28 23.65
C ARG A 218 1.52 -40.33 23.08
N LEU A 219 1.50 -40.08 21.77
CA LEU A 219 0.45 -39.27 21.13
C LEU A 219 -0.96 -39.81 21.43
N LYS A 220 -1.13 -41.14 21.36
CA LYS A 220 -2.41 -41.82 21.61
C LYS A 220 -2.89 -41.64 23.05
N GLU A 221 -1.99 -41.65 24.02
CA GLU A 221 -2.33 -41.49 25.43
C GLU A 221 -2.49 -40.02 25.83
N TYR A 222 -1.57 -39.17 25.37
CA TYR A 222 -1.45 -37.79 25.81
C TYR A 222 -2.62 -36.92 25.32
N PHE A 223 -3.12 -37.18 24.11
CA PHE A 223 -4.22 -36.42 23.54
C PHE A 223 -5.61 -36.97 23.89
N VAL A 224 -5.76 -37.89 24.83
CA VAL A 224 -7.11 -38.36 25.24
C VAL A 224 -7.92 -37.23 25.87
N ASP A 225 -7.30 -36.40 26.70
CA ASP A 225 -7.92 -35.34 27.51
C ASP A 225 -7.35 -33.93 27.23
N ARG A 226 -6.24 -33.84 26.48
CA ARG A 226 -5.59 -32.57 26.12
C ARG A 226 -6.05 -32.07 24.76
N ASN A 227 -6.20 -30.75 24.65
CA ASN A 227 -6.51 -30.08 23.39
C ASN A 227 -5.23 -29.90 22.56
N LEU A 228 -5.32 -30.10 21.24
CA LEU A 228 -4.22 -29.90 20.30
C LEU A 228 -4.52 -28.73 19.38
N VAL A 229 -3.62 -27.76 19.33
CA VAL A 229 -3.59 -26.71 18.30
C VAL A 229 -2.46 -27.00 17.33
N VAL A 230 -2.79 -27.29 16.07
CA VAL A 230 -1.81 -27.50 14.99
C VAL A 230 -1.68 -26.21 14.20
N ILE A 231 -0.47 -25.67 14.03
CA ILE A 231 -0.25 -24.43 13.29
C ILE A 231 1.10 -24.43 12.56
N GLY A 232 1.14 -23.88 11.34
CA GLY A 232 2.35 -23.83 10.52
C GLY A 232 2.77 -25.19 9.93
N TYR A 233 1.98 -26.25 10.15
CA TYR A 233 2.22 -27.58 9.63
C TYR A 233 1.25 -27.91 8.48
N SER A 234 1.78 -28.41 7.37
CA SER A 234 1.02 -28.64 6.13
C SER A 234 0.28 -29.98 6.09
N GLY A 235 0.61 -30.92 6.98
CA GLY A 235 0.04 -32.27 6.97
C GLY A 235 0.68 -33.23 5.97
N ARG A 236 1.85 -32.91 5.38
CA ARG A 236 2.47 -33.73 4.33
C ARG A 236 3.22 -34.98 4.82
N ASP A 237 3.58 -35.05 6.11
CA ASP A 237 4.27 -36.22 6.67
C ASP A 237 3.27 -37.34 6.96
N LYS A 238 3.31 -38.41 6.15
CA LYS A 238 2.42 -39.58 6.27
C LYS A 238 2.56 -40.29 7.61
N SER A 239 3.78 -40.39 8.11
CA SER A 239 4.12 -41.10 9.35
C SER A 239 3.50 -40.37 10.54
N LEU A 240 3.66 -39.05 10.63
CA LEU A 240 3.03 -38.22 11.66
C LEU A 240 1.50 -38.15 11.51
N MET A 241 0.99 -37.99 10.28
CA MET A 241 -0.45 -37.94 10.03
C MET A 241 -1.15 -39.25 10.37
N LYS A 242 -0.51 -40.39 10.13
CA LYS A 242 -1.00 -41.70 10.58
C LYS A 242 -1.08 -41.77 12.10
N SER A 243 -0.01 -41.37 12.80
CA SER A 243 0.02 -41.36 14.27
C SER A 243 -1.05 -40.43 14.88
N LEU A 244 -1.24 -39.23 14.32
CA LEU A 244 -2.32 -38.33 14.72
C LEU A 244 -3.70 -38.94 14.44
N SER A 245 -3.89 -39.58 13.29
CA SER A 245 -5.15 -40.25 12.94
C SER A 245 -5.48 -41.37 13.92
N GLU A 246 -4.49 -42.18 14.30
CA GLU A 246 -4.67 -43.23 15.30
C GLU A 246 -4.99 -42.68 16.70
N ALA A 247 -4.37 -41.56 17.08
CA ALA A 247 -4.64 -40.90 18.37
C ALA A 247 -6.04 -40.27 18.43
N PHE A 248 -6.49 -39.62 17.36
CA PHE A 248 -7.78 -38.93 17.32
C PHE A 248 -8.96 -39.79 16.88
N SER A 249 -8.72 -40.99 16.33
CA SER A 249 -9.80 -41.96 16.01
C SER A 249 -10.33 -42.74 17.22
N ARG A 250 -9.80 -42.49 18.42
CA ARG A 250 -10.27 -43.09 19.68
C ARG A 250 -11.16 -42.11 20.45
N PRO A 251 -12.18 -42.57 21.19
CA PRO A 251 -12.97 -41.69 22.06
C PRO A 251 -12.09 -40.97 23.08
N GLY A 252 -12.33 -39.67 23.27
CA GLY A 252 -11.58 -38.82 24.20
C GLY A 252 -12.21 -37.42 24.30
N ALA A 253 -11.87 -36.69 25.36
CA ALA A 253 -12.34 -35.33 25.59
C ALA A 253 -11.47 -34.25 24.93
N GLY A 254 -10.23 -34.58 24.55
CA GLY A 254 -9.31 -33.65 23.90
C GLY A 254 -9.84 -33.18 22.54
N ARG A 255 -9.75 -31.88 22.26
CA ARG A 255 -10.17 -31.27 20.99
C ARG A 255 -9.02 -31.11 20.01
N LEU A 256 -9.32 -31.13 18.71
CA LEU A 256 -8.36 -30.86 17.64
C LEU A 256 -8.70 -29.56 16.91
N TYR A 257 -7.84 -28.56 17.05
CA TYR A 257 -7.88 -27.30 16.32
C TYR A 257 -6.79 -27.30 15.26
N TRP A 258 -7.16 -27.39 13.98
CA TRP A 258 -6.20 -27.31 12.87
C TRP A 258 -6.20 -25.91 12.26
N CYS A 259 -5.18 -25.12 12.56
CA CYS A 259 -5.00 -23.77 12.01
C CYS A 259 -4.27 -23.83 10.67
N GLY A 260 -5.04 -23.79 9.57
CA GLY A 260 -4.51 -23.74 8.22
C GLY A 260 -4.12 -22.33 7.79
N TYR A 261 -3.14 -22.21 6.90
CA TYR A 261 -2.81 -20.94 6.25
C TYR A 261 -3.77 -20.70 5.07
N GLY A 262 -4.74 -19.81 5.26
CA GLY A 262 -5.83 -19.59 4.32
C GLY A 262 -6.82 -20.77 4.23
N THR A 263 -7.48 -20.90 3.08
CA THR A 263 -8.63 -21.81 2.89
C THR A 263 -8.31 -23.23 2.46
N TYR A 264 -7.06 -23.48 2.06
CA TYR A 264 -6.67 -24.77 1.52
C TYR A 264 -6.57 -25.79 2.65
N MET A 265 -7.39 -26.84 2.56
CA MET A 265 -7.38 -27.98 3.46
C MET A 265 -6.88 -29.19 2.68
N ASN A 266 -5.75 -29.76 3.10
CA ASN A 266 -5.20 -30.99 2.52
C ASN A 266 -6.14 -32.19 2.79
N ASP A 267 -6.17 -33.17 1.88
CA ASP A 267 -7.07 -34.34 1.97
C ASP A 267 -6.80 -35.22 3.19
N ASP A 268 -5.54 -35.40 3.62
CA ASP A 268 -5.18 -36.13 4.84
C ASP A 268 -5.65 -35.40 6.08
N VAL A 269 -5.57 -34.06 6.09
CA VAL A 269 -6.11 -33.24 7.18
C VAL A 269 -7.63 -33.39 7.25
N LYS A 270 -8.31 -33.35 6.10
CA LYS A 270 -9.75 -33.57 6.02
C LYS A 270 -10.14 -34.96 6.50
N ALA A 271 -9.37 -35.99 6.13
CA ALA A 271 -9.57 -37.36 6.59
C ALA A 271 -9.39 -37.48 8.12
N LEU A 272 -8.33 -36.90 8.67
CA LEU A 272 -8.06 -36.84 10.12
C LEU A 272 -9.21 -36.17 10.89
N LEU A 273 -9.64 -34.98 10.46
CA LEU A 273 -10.72 -34.24 11.12
C LEU A 273 -12.04 -35.01 11.07
N THR A 274 -12.32 -35.69 9.95
CA THR A 274 -13.51 -36.53 9.79
C THR A 274 -13.45 -37.76 10.70
N ALA A 275 -12.30 -38.44 10.76
CA ALA A 275 -12.09 -39.60 11.61
C ALA A 275 -12.26 -39.24 13.11
N ALA A 276 -11.71 -38.08 13.52
CA ALA A 276 -11.86 -37.58 14.88
C ALA A 276 -13.33 -37.32 15.26
N ARG A 277 -14.11 -36.70 14.37
CA ARG A 277 -15.55 -36.47 14.60
C ARG A 277 -16.35 -37.76 14.65
N ASN A 278 -16.03 -38.72 13.78
CA ASN A 278 -16.67 -40.04 13.80
C ASN A 278 -16.39 -40.80 15.10
N ALA A 279 -15.24 -40.55 15.73
CA ALA A 279 -14.90 -41.06 17.06
C ALA A 279 -15.54 -40.27 18.23
N GLY A 280 -16.37 -39.26 17.93
CA GLY A 280 -17.09 -38.45 18.91
C GLY A 280 -16.29 -37.28 19.49
N ARG A 281 -15.19 -36.87 18.85
CA ARG A 281 -14.34 -35.76 19.31
C ARG A 281 -14.66 -34.46 18.57
N ASP A 282 -14.45 -33.32 19.23
CA ASP A 282 -14.50 -32.03 18.55
C ASP A 282 -13.21 -31.83 17.73
N ALA A 283 -13.36 -31.75 16.41
CA ALA A 283 -12.26 -31.47 15.49
C ALA A 283 -12.68 -30.47 14.42
N VAL A 284 -11.89 -29.42 14.22
CA VAL A 284 -12.23 -28.29 13.35
C VAL A 284 -11.01 -27.75 12.61
N PHE A 285 -11.25 -27.24 11.41
CA PHE A 285 -10.31 -26.47 10.63
C PHE A 285 -10.58 -24.97 10.81
N ILE A 286 -9.54 -24.21 11.10
CA ILE A 286 -9.58 -22.76 11.30
C ILE A 286 -8.72 -22.12 10.22
N GLU A 287 -9.28 -21.18 9.50
CA GLU A 287 -8.56 -20.36 8.52
C GLU A 287 -7.80 -19.28 9.28
N THR A 288 -6.47 -19.28 9.15
CA THR A 288 -5.59 -18.35 9.87
C THR A 288 -4.62 -17.63 8.92
N ASP A 289 -4.08 -16.51 9.38
CA ASP A 289 -3.21 -15.61 8.62
C ASP A 289 -1.79 -15.55 9.21
N GLY A 290 -1.19 -16.73 9.44
CA GLY A 290 0.17 -16.84 9.99
C GLY A 290 0.24 -17.08 11.50
N PHE A 291 1.37 -17.61 11.98
CA PHE A 291 1.57 -18.04 13.36
C PHE A 291 1.55 -16.87 14.35
N ASP A 292 2.40 -15.87 14.17
CA ASP A 292 2.54 -14.75 15.10
C ASP A 292 1.22 -14.00 15.32
N LYS A 293 0.51 -13.68 14.24
CA LYS A 293 -0.80 -13.02 14.30
C LYS A 293 -1.87 -13.84 15.01
N THR A 294 -1.87 -15.15 14.75
CA THR A 294 -2.79 -16.07 15.42
C THR A 294 -2.50 -16.08 16.90
N MET A 295 -1.24 -16.17 17.30
CA MET A 295 -0.83 -16.14 18.71
C MET A 295 -1.18 -14.82 19.40
N ILE A 296 -0.98 -13.67 18.73
CA ILE A 296 -1.36 -12.34 19.24
C ILE A 296 -2.87 -12.31 19.52
N SER A 297 -3.69 -12.61 18.52
CA SER A 297 -5.16 -12.58 18.66
C SER A 297 -5.66 -13.58 19.71
N LEU A 298 -5.04 -14.78 19.77
CA LEU A 298 -5.37 -15.83 20.72
C LEU A 298 -5.11 -15.39 22.17
N VAL A 299 -3.90 -14.89 22.44
CA VAL A 299 -3.47 -14.50 23.80
C VAL A 299 -4.22 -13.25 24.26
N ILE A 300 -4.36 -12.24 23.40
CA ILE A 300 -5.14 -11.03 23.73
C ILE A 300 -6.60 -11.40 24.01
N SER A 301 -7.24 -12.19 23.14
CA SER A 301 -8.63 -12.60 23.36
C SER A 301 -8.81 -13.45 24.62
N ALA A 302 -7.87 -14.36 24.91
CA ALA A 302 -7.95 -15.26 26.06
C ALA A 302 -7.84 -14.53 27.42
N PHE A 303 -7.11 -13.41 27.47
CA PHE A 303 -6.78 -12.71 28.70
C PHE A 303 -7.24 -11.24 28.75
N ASN A 304 -8.03 -10.76 27.79
CA ASN A 304 -8.53 -9.38 27.76
C ASN A 304 -9.29 -8.91 29.02
N ASP A 305 -9.84 -9.85 29.80
CA ASP A 305 -10.53 -9.54 31.07
C ASP A 305 -9.57 -9.43 32.28
N ASP A 306 -8.30 -9.84 32.14
CA ASP A 306 -7.28 -9.85 33.19
C ASP A 306 -6.27 -8.71 32.97
N VAL A 307 -6.46 -7.62 33.71
CA VAL A 307 -5.70 -6.36 33.52
C VAL A 307 -4.19 -6.56 33.63
N GLU A 308 -3.72 -7.39 34.56
CA GLU A 308 -2.27 -7.57 34.78
C GLU A 308 -1.65 -8.42 33.67
N LYS A 309 -2.34 -9.50 33.25
CA LYS A 309 -1.88 -10.29 32.11
C LYS A 309 -1.91 -9.49 30.81
N CYS A 310 -2.92 -8.65 30.60
CA CYS A 310 -2.99 -7.74 29.46
C CYS A 310 -1.79 -6.80 29.40
N LYS A 311 -1.39 -6.21 30.53
CA LYS A 311 -0.20 -5.34 30.61
C LYS A 311 1.07 -6.12 30.28
N GLU A 312 1.22 -7.34 30.79
CA GLU A 312 2.38 -8.19 30.48
C GLU A 312 2.44 -8.54 28.98
N ILE A 313 1.29 -8.86 28.36
CA ILE A 313 1.19 -9.12 26.92
C ILE A 313 1.62 -7.89 26.12
N HIS A 314 1.06 -6.72 26.42
CA HIS A 314 1.40 -5.48 25.71
C HIS A 314 2.87 -5.13 25.87
N LYS A 315 3.43 -5.30 27.07
CA LYS A 315 4.86 -5.07 27.33
C LYS A 315 5.77 -6.01 26.51
N MET A 316 5.30 -7.21 26.14
CA MET A 316 6.06 -8.10 25.25
C MET A 316 5.98 -7.68 23.78
N LEU A 317 4.90 -7.00 23.37
CA LEU A 317 4.76 -6.44 22.03
C LEU A 317 5.58 -5.16 21.87
N GLU A 318 5.67 -4.35 22.92
CA GLU A 318 6.42 -3.09 22.92
C GLU A 318 7.94 -3.32 22.90
N ASP A 319 8.67 -2.70 21.96
CA ASP A 319 10.12 -2.67 21.98
C ASP A 319 10.61 -1.40 22.71
N MET A 320 11.17 -1.56 23.91
CA MET A 320 11.67 -0.44 24.71
C MET A 320 12.90 0.28 24.12
N ASN A 321 13.48 -0.21 23.02
CA ASN A 321 14.66 0.38 22.37
C ASN A 321 14.36 1.24 21.13
N ALA A 322 13.08 1.55 20.85
CA ALA A 322 12.64 2.21 19.62
C ALA A 322 12.56 3.75 19.67
N ASP A 323 13.27 4.43 20.58
CA ASP A 323 13.41 5.90 20.51
C ASP A 323 14.41 6.27 19.40
N ILE A 324 13.98 6.15 18.14
CA ILE A 324 14.74 6.64 17.00
C ILE A 324 14.33 8.09 16.75
N PRO A 325 15.23 9.06 16.92
CA PRO A 325 14.91 10.46 16.65
C PRO A 325 14.55 10.64 15.17
N VAL A 326 13.44 11.33 14.91
CA VAL A 326 13.03 11.68 13.55
C VAL A 326 13.99 12.74 13.02
N THR A 327 14.74 12.41 11.96
CA THR A 327 15.67 13.37 11.34
C THR A 327 14.90 14.52 10.67
N PRO A 328 15.14 15.79 10.99
CA PRO A 328 14.51 16.89 10.28
C PRO A 328 14.91 16.96 8.80
N PHE A 329 14.02 17.48 7.95
CA PHE A 329 14.31 17.90 6.58
C PHE A 329 15.14 19.19 6.57
N GLY A 330 16.41 19.05 6.94
CA GLY A 330 17.40 20.11 6.84
C GLY A 330 18.03 20.19 5.44
N LEU A 331 18.45 21.39 5.05
CA LEU A 331 19.33 21.62 3.93
C LEU A 331 20.69 22.10 4.47
N SER A 332 21.78 21.44 4.06
CA SER A 332 23.14 21.98 4.24
C SER A 332 23.36 23.17 3.30
N SER A 333 24.40 23.98 3.54
CA SER A 333 24.71 25.16 2.71
C SER A 333 24.69 24.83 1.21
N THR A 334 23.79 25.48 0.47
CA THR A 334 23.52 25.21 -0.94
C THR A 334 23.88 26.40 -1.82
N ASN A 335 24.24 26.13 -3.06
CA ASN A 335 24.55 27.15 -4.07
C ASN A 335 23.26 27.62 -4.75
N MET A 336 22.61 28.60 -4.13
CA MET A 336 21.32 29.14 -4.60
C MET A 336 21.47 29.87 -5.93
N GLY A 337 21.19 29.18 -7.03
CA GLY A 337 21.34 29.67 -8.40
C GLY A 337 20.04 29.97 -9.13
N GLY A 338 18.89 29.56 -8.57
CA GLY A 338 17.58 29.84 -9.15
C GLY A 338 16.55 30.31 -8.13
N CYS A 339 15.39 30.74 -8.65
CA CYS A 339 14.33 31.35 -7.87
C CYS A 339 12.97 30.86 -8.35
N ILE A 340 12.04 30.61 -7.42
CA ILE A 340 10.66 30.27 -7.71
C ILE A 340 9.74 31.27 -7.01
N LYS A 341 8.74 31.77 -7.73
CA LYS A 341 7.74 32.71 -7.20
C LYS A 341 6.55 31.92 -6.64
N THR A 342 6.16 32.20 -5.41
CA THR A 342 5.01 31.53 -4.77
C THR A 342 3.72 32.35 -4.88
N ASN A 343 2.60 31.74 -4.51
CA ASN A 343 1.33 32.43 -4.26
C ASN A 343 1.10 32.79 -2.78
N LEU A 344 2.18 32.97 -2.02
CA LEU A 344 2.15 33.12 -0.56
C LEU A 344 2.53 34.54 -0.12
N TYR A 345 1.82 35.05 0.89
CA TYR A 345 1.99 36.41 1.42
C TYR A 345 2.18 36.36 2.94
N PRO A 346 3.25 36.95 3.51
CA PRO A 346 3.41 37.06 4.96
C PRO A 346 2.22 37.75 5.62
N ILE A 347 1.68 37.12 6.68
CA ILE A 347 0.54 37.59 7.46
C ILE A 347 0.77 37.41 8.96
N VAL A 348 0.56 38.49 9.71
CA VAL A 348 0.38 38.44 11.16
C VAL A 348 -1.11 38.33 11.45
N VAL A 349 -1.48 37.34 12.27
CA VAL A 349 -2.87 37.06 12.68
C VAL A 349 -3.13 37.64 14.08
N PRO A 350 -4.41 37.76 14.52
CA PRO A 350 -4.74 38.19 15.87
C PRO A 350 -4.08 37.31 16.94
N HIS A 351 -3.60 37.94 18.01
CA HIS A 351 -2.86 37.28 19.09
C HIS A 351 -3.75 36.68 20.18
N ASP A 352 -5.04 37.02 20.17
CA ASP A 352 -6.03 36.52 21.10
C ASP A 352 -7.38 36.30 20.40
N ILE A 353 -8.30 35.64 21.10
CA ILE A 353 -9.66 35.34 20.66
C ILE A 353 -10.60 35.33 21.86
N PHE A 354 -11.89 35.65 21.67
CA PHE A 354 -12.86 35.50 22.75
C PHE A 354 -13.23 34.04 22.97
N VAL A 355 -13.36 33.64 24.23
CA VAL A 355 -13.72 32.28 24.67
C VAL A 355 -14.78 32.33 25.76
N PHE A 356 -15.82 31.53 25.59
CA PHE A 356 -16.92 31.41 26.54
C PHE A 356 -17.60 30.04 26.47
N GLU A 357 -18.34 29.69 27.51
CA GLU A 357 -19.10 28.44 27.58
C GLU A 357 -20.58 28.68 27.31
N ILE A 358 -21.23 27.74 26.63
CA ILE A 358 -22.68 27.78 26.40
C ILE A 358 -23.33 26.42 26.65
N THR A 359 -24.63 26.44 26.92
CA THR A 359 -25.46 25.23 26.93
C THR A 359 -25.86 24.88 25.50
N PHE A 360 -25.20 23.89 24.91
CA PHE A 360 -25.58 23.40 23.58
C PHE A 360 -26.89 22.58 23.64
N PRO A 361 -27.80 22.74 22.66
CA PRO A 361 -28.97 21.88 22.55
C PRO A 361 -28.57 20.43 22.25
N LYS A 362 -29.25 19.46 22.87
CA LYS A 362 -28.94 18.02 22.74
C LYS A 362 -29.32 17.42 21.37
N ASN A 363 -30.24 18.06 20.65
CA ASN A 363 -30.87 17.49 19.44
C ASN A 363 -30.35 18.13 18.12
N GLU A 364 -29.31 18.97 18.17
CA GLU A 364 -28.79 19.69 17.00
C GLU A 364 -27.25 19.66 16.98
N SER A 365 -26.66 19.73 15.78
CA SER A 365 -25.21 19.89 15.62
C SER A 365 -24.74 21.24 16.18
N GLN A 366 -23.67 21.23 16.99
CA GLN A 366 -23.05 22.44 17.53
C GLN A 366 -22.71 23.48 16.43
N TRP A 367 -22.29 23.01 15.26
CA TRP A 367 -21.97 23.90 14.13
C TRP A 367 -23.21 24.55 13.52
N HIS A 368 -24.31 23.80 13.41
CA HIS A 368 -25.57 24.33 12.88
C HIS A 368 -26.14 25.37 13.84
N PHE A 369 -26.13 25.04 15.14
CA PHE A 369 -26.58 25.93 16.20
C PHE A 369 -25.79 27.24 16.21
N LEU A 370 -24.44 27.18 16.21
CA LEU A 370 -23.65 28.41 16.16
C LEU A 370 -23.92 29.21 14.89
N LYS A 371 -24.06 28.55 13.72
CA LYS A 371 -24.34 29.21 12.45
C LYS A 371 -25.68 29.95 12.45
N SER A 372 -26.73 29.39 13.05
CA SER A 372 -28.03 30.06 13.14
C SER A 372 -27.99 31.29 14.05
N ARG A 373 -27.26 31.21 15.18
CA ARG A 373 -27.17 32.30 16.18
C ARG A 373 -26.38 33.51 15.70
N ILE A 374 -25.36 33.29 14.87
CA ILE A 374 -24.49 34.35 14.32
C ILE A 374 -24.93 34.85 12.94
N SER A 375 -25.97 34.27 12.34
CA SER A 375 -26.43 34.64 11.00
C SER A 375 -26.79 36.13 10.92
N GLY A 376 -26.22 36.84 9.95
CA GLY A 376 -26.45 38.28 9.74
C GLY A 376 -25.75 39.21 10.74
N LYS A 377 -24.86 38.69 11.60
CA LYS A 377 -24.09 39.46 12.59
C LYS A 377 -22.61 39.47 12.25
N ASP A 378 -21.87 40.47 12.73
CA ASP A 378 -20.40 40.54 12.61
C ASP A 378 -19.72 39.64 13.65
N ILE A 379 -20.10 38.37 13.66
CA ILE A 379 -19.58 37.36 14.60
C ILE A 379 -19.11 36.15 13.80
N ILE A 380 -17.85 35.76 14.00
CA ILE A 380 -17.34 34.44 13.64
C ILE A 380 -17.22 33.63 14.91
N ALA A 381 -17.86 32.47 14.96
CA ALA A 381 -17.78 31.56 16.10
C ALA A 381 -17.52 30.12 15.65
N VAL A 382 -16.70 29.40 16.41
CA VAL A 382 -16.46 27.96 16.22
C VAL A 382 -16.58 27.21 17.55
N PRO A 383 -17.13 25.98 17.55
CA PRO A 383 -17.20 25.15 18.75
C PRO A 383 -15.91 24.33 18.90
N TYR A 384 -15.27 24.38 20.06
CA TYR A 384 -14.10 23.55 20.35
C TYR A 384 -14.02 23.18 21.84
N LYS A 385 -13.84 21.88 22.14
CA LYS A 385 -13.76 21.31 23.50
C LYS A 385 -14.86 21.81 24.46
N GLY A 386 -16.11 21.88 23.97
CA GLY A 386 -17.26 22.32 24.77
C GLY A 386 -17.37 23.83 24.99
N LYS A 387 -16.44 24.62 24.45
CA LYS A 387 -16.44 26.09 24.48
C LYS A 387 -16.71 26.66 23.09
N VAL A 388 -17.01 27.95 23.05
CA VAL A 388 -17.14 28.74 21.82
C VAL A 388 -15.97 29.71 21.74
N PHE A 389 -15.29 29.70 20.60
CA PHE A 389 -14.21 30.62 20.27
C PHE A 389 -14.72 31.58 19.22
N ALA A 390 -14.63 32.89 19.46
CA ALA A 390 -15.25 33.88 18.60
C ALA A 390 -14.44 35.16 18.38
N TYR A 391 -14.63 35.72 17.19
CA TYR A 391 -14.31 37.12 16.87
C TYR A 391 -15.62 37.87 16.63
N GLY A 392 -15.72 39.09 17.14
CA GLY A 392 -16.92 39.92 17.04
C GLY A 392 -16.91 41.03 18.07
N TYR A 393 -17.96 41.86 18.05
CA TYR A 393 -18.25 42.79 19.14
C TYR A 393 -18.69 42.01 20.38
N SER A 394 -18.10 42.30 21.55
CA SER A 394 -18.41 41.56 22.78
C SER A 394 -19.90 41.65 23.15
N GLU A 395 -20.51 42.80 22.89
CA GLU A 395 -21.93 43.09 23.12
C GLU A 395 -22.82 42.25 22.19
N GLN A 396 -22.45 42.12 20.92
CA GLN A 396 -23.20 41.29 19.97
C GLN A 396 -23.06 39.80 20.29
N ILE A 397 -21.89 39.36 20.76
CA ILE A 397 -21.68 37.99 21.25
C ILE A 397 -22.57 37.75 22.47
N GLN A 398 -22.55 38.66 23.45
CA GLN A 398 -23.40 38.57 24.65
C GLN A 398 -24.88 38.47 24.28
N LEU A 399 -25.36 39.33 23.38
CA LEU A 399 -26.75 39.30 22.90
C LEU A 399 -27.07 38.00 22.15
N ALA A 400 -26.17 37.54 21.27
CA ALA A 400 -26.38 36.33 20.47
C ALA A 400 -26.44 35.05 21.31
N PHE A 401 -25.85 35.03 22.51
CA PHE A 401 -25.76 33.85 23.36
C PHE A 401 -26.38 34.02 24.76
N SER A 402 -27.03 35.14 25.07
CA SER A 402 -27.52 35.50 26.41
C SER A 402 -28.33 34.42 27.14
N ASP A 403 -29.26 33.75 26.45
CA ASP A 403 -30.13 32.67 26.98
C ASP A 403 -29.42 31.35 27.23
N CYS A 404 -28.19 31.17 26.73
CA CYS A 404 -27.45 29.92 26.85
C CYS A 404 -26.02 30.08 27.40
N LEU A 405 -25.56 31.31 27.63
CA LEU A 405 -24.23 31.64 28.11
C LEU A 405 -24.01 31.15 29.55
N LYS A 406 -22.86 30.52 29.79
CA LYS A 406 -22.39 30.14 31.12
C LYS A 406 -21.18 30.98 31.49
N GLY A 407 -21.32 31.79 32.54
CA GLY A 407 -20.23 32.65 33.02
C GLY A 407 -19.93 33.84 32.10
N ASN A 408 -18.70 34.34 32.17
CA ASN A 408 -18.25 35.54 31.47
C ASN A 408 -17.50 35.22 30.17
N ILE A 409 -17.57 36.14 29.21
CA ILE A 409 -16.73 36.11 28.01
C ILE A 409 -15.31 36.54 28.40
N SER A 410 -14.34 35.69 28.09
CA SER A 410 -12.91 35.91 28.40
C SER A 410 -12.09 36.00 27.12
N ARG A 411 -10.87 36.56 27.20
CA ARG A 411 -9.89 36.51 26.10
C ARG A 411 -8.85 35.44 26.37
N LEU A 412 -8.53 34.67 25.34
CA LEU A 412 -7.48 33.67 25.38
C LEU A 412 -6.39 34.04 24.37
N PRO A 413 -5.09 34.03 24.75
CA PRO A 413 -3.99 34.11 23.81
C PRO A 413 -4.07 33.00 22.76
N LEU A 414 -3.67 33.30 21.53
CA LEU A 414 -3.77 32.42 20.37
C LEU A 414 -2.40 32.33 19.67
N PRO A 415 -1.44 31.57 20.23
CA PRO A 415 -0.12 31.41 19.62
C PRO A 415 -0.22 30.66 18.28
N ILE A 416 0.71 30.94 17.36
CA ILE A 416 0.74 30.31 16.03
C ILE A 416 0.83 28.78 16.09
N ASN A 417 1.57 28.24 17.06
CA ASN A 417 1.67 26.78 17.23
C ASN A 417 0.31 26.15 17.53
N GLU A 418 -0.53 26.80 18.33
CA GLU A 418 -1.89 26.32 18.60
C GLU A 418 -2.77 26.36 17.33
N LEU A 419 -2.60 27.37 16.47
CA LEU A 419 -3.28 27.44 15.17
C LEU A 419 -2.79 26.37 14.19
N LYS A 420 -1.50 26.02 14.22
CA LYS A 420 -0.91 24.97 13.39
C LYS A 420 -1.51 23.61 13.74
N GLU A 421 -1.67 23.31 15.03
CA GLU A 421 -2.18 22.03 15.51
C GLU A 421 -3.72 21.95 15.53
N ASN A 422 -4.42 23.08 15.62
CA ASN A 422 -5.86 23.12 15.76
C ASN A 422 -6.58 23.64 14.50
N SER A 423 -7.01 22.69 13.67
CA SER A 423 -7.78 23.00 12.45
C SER A 423 -9.08 23.79 12.67
N THR A 424 -9.70 23.69 13.86
CA THR A 424 -10.94 24.42 14.17
C THR A 424 -10.65 25.89 14.50
N LEU A 425 -9.61 26.17 15.29
CA LEU A 425 -9.18 27.55 15.57
C LEU A 425 -8.59 28.21 14.31
N LYS A 426 -7.76 27.47 13.54
CA LYS A 426 -7.31 27.90 12.21
C LYS A 426 -8.49 28.34 11.33
N MET A 427 -9.59 27.59 11.35
CA MET A 427 -10.80 27.92 10.60
C MET A 427 -11.45 29.22 11.08
N ALA A 428 -11.49 29.48 12.39
CA ALA A 428 -12.03 30.75 12.92
C ALA A 428 -11.22 31.95 12.41
N VAL A 429 -9.89 31.86 12.47
CA VAL A 429 -8.97 32.90 11.97
C VAL A 429 -9.13 33.11 10.46
N ILE A 430 -9.20 32.03 9.66
CA ILE A 430 -9.40 32.14 8.21
C ILE A 430 -10.75 32.79 7.88
N LYS A 431 -11.82 32.43 8.58
CA LYS A 431 -13.15 33.01 8.34
C LYS A 431 -13.17 34.51 8.65
N ALA A 432 -12.58 34.93 9.78
CA ALA A 432 -12.46 36.34 10.14
C ALA A 432 -11.57 37.11 9.14
N LEU A 433 -10.45 36.51 8.70
CA LEU A 433 -9.58 37.04 7.65
C LEU A 433 -10.36 37.29 6.35
N ILE A 434 -11.12 36.30 5.88
CA ILE A 434 -11.90 36.40 4.65
C ILE A 434 -12.95 37.51 4.75
N CYS A 435 -13.71 37.57 5.85
CA CYS A 435 -14.69 38.62 6.05
C CYS A 435 -14.04 40.01 6.07
N GLY A 436 -12.97 40.19 6.84
CA GLY A 436 -12.32 41.48 6.95
C GLY A 436 -11.70 41.94 5.63
N ILE A 437 -10.95 41.06 4.95
CA ILE A 437 -10.29 41.43 3.70
C ILE A 437 -11.28 41.65 2.55
N SER A 438 -12.37 40.85 2.47
CA SER A 438 -13.41 41.03 1.44
C SER A 438 -14.12 42.37 1.61
N SER A 439 -14.40 42.76 2.86
CA SER A 439 -15.00 44.05 3.17
C SER A 439 -14.03 45.21 2.88
N CYS A 440 -12.73 45.05 3.15
CA CYS A 440 -11.72 46.06 2.79
C CYS A 440 -11.58 46.29 1.28
N CYS A 441 -11.75 45.25 0.46
CA CYS A 441 -11.62 45.36 -1.00
C CYS A 441 -12.95 45.49 -1.75
N GLY A 442 -14.08 45.53 -1.04
CA GLY A 442 -15.42 45.64 -1.64
C GLY A 442 -15.80 44.44 -2.49
N LYS A 443 -15.38 43.22 -2.11
CA LYS A 443 -15.68 41.97 -2.81
C LYS A 443 -16.55 41.04 -1.96
N GLN A 444 -17.12 40.03 -2.61
CA GLN A 444 -18.03 39.09 -1.98
C GLN A 444 -17.24 37.95 -1.32
N ALA A 445 -17.78 37.38 -0.24
CA ALA A 445 -17.14 36.29 0.50
C ALA A 445 -18.05 35.06 0.58
N ALA A 446 -17.50 33.89 0.25
CA ALA A 446 -18.12 32.60 0.57
C ALA A 446 -17.34 31.95 1.72
N ILE A 447 -17.66 32.37 2.95
CA ILE A 447 -16.92 32.10 4.19
C ILE A 447 -16.71 30.60 4.42
N SER A 448 -17.75 29.77 4.24
CA SER A 448 -17.66 28.32 4.42
C SER A 448 -16.79 27.62 3.38
N LYS A 449 -16.75 28.17 2.16
CA LYS A 449 -15.97 27.66 1.02
C LYS A 449 -14.53 28.22 1.03
N ARG A 450 -14.23 29.15 1.95
CA ARG A 450 -12.96 29.89 2.07
C ARG A 450 -12.61 30.72 0.82
N LEU A 451 -13.63 31.33 0.20
CA LEU A 451 -13.47 32.05 -1.06
C LEU A 451 -13.77 33.54 -0.91
N ILE A 452 -13.04 34.34 -1.70
CA ILE A 452 -13.40 35.71 -2.06
C ILE A 452 -13.65 35.72 -3.55
N TRP A 453 -14.74 36.34 -4.00
CA TRP A 453 -15.15 36.30 -5.40
C TRP A 453 -15.65 37.66 -5.87
N ASP A 454 -15.59 37.85 -7.19
CA ASP A 454 -15.93 39.10 -7.84
C ASP A 454 -17.17 38.93 -8.72
N ASN A 455 -18.29 39.51 -8.30
CA ASN A 455 -19.57 39.42 -9.01
C ASN A 455 -19.57 40.14 -10.37
N ALA A 456 -18.58 41.00 -10.63
CA ALA A 456 -18.35 41.63 -11.94
C ALA A 456 -17.54 40.73 -12.90
N SER A 457 -16.86 39.70 -12.40
CA SER A 457 -15.97 38.83 -13.18
C SER A 457 -16.64 37.47 -13.45
N GLN A 458 -17.63 37.42 -14.34
CA GLN A 458 -18.25 36.15 -14.76
C GLN A 458 -17.28 35.32 -15.62
N PHE A 459 -17.20 34.02 -15.37
CA PHE A 459 -16.37 33.12 -16.17
C PHE A 459 -17.09 32.66 -17.43
N GLY A 460 -16.60 33.14 -18.59
CA GLY A 460 -17.16 32.79 -19.89
C GLY A 460 -18.65 33.08 -20.00
N ASN A 461 -19.37 32.22 -20.72
CA ASN A 461 -20.81 32.32 -20.91
C ASN A 461 -21.62 31.62 -19.81
N TYR A 462 -20.96 31.14 -18.74
CA TYR A 462 -21.63 30.42 -17.66
C TYR A 462 -22.25 31.38 -16.66
N LYS A 463 -23.57 31.58 -16.77
CA LYS A 463 -24.34 32.39 -15.81
C LYS A 463 -24.22 31.81 -14.39
N GLY A 464 -23.97 32.68 -13.40
CA GLY A 464 -23.86 32.27 -11.99
C GLY A 464 -22.51 31.64 -11.61
N ILE A 465 -21.51 31.70 -12.50
CA ILE A 465 -20.14 31.24 -12.24
C ILE A 465 -19.19 32.42 -12.33
N TYR A 466 -18.48 32.70 -11.24
CA TYR A 466 -17.66 33.90 -11.09
C TYR A 466 -16.21 33.56 -10.73
N GLU A 467 -15.27 34.39 -11.17
CA GLU A 467 -13.87 34.26 -10.77
C GLU A 467 -13.70 34.55 -9.28
N ALA A 468 -12.86 33.73 -8.64
CA ALA A 468 -12.65 33.74 -7.21
C ALA A 468 -11.20 33.40 -6.85
N ILE A 469 -10.87 33.63 -5.59
CA ILE A 469 -9.65 33.15 -4.95
C ILE A 469 -10.01 32.37 -3.70
N LYS A 470 -9.28 31.28 -3.47
CA LYS A 470 -9.32 30.50 -2.24
C LYS A 470 -8.19 30.97 -1.33
N ILE A 471 -8.54 31.18 -0.07
CA ILE A 471 -7.61 31.60 0.98
C ILE A 471 -7.33 30.45 1.95
N ASP A 472 -6.07 30.23 2.26
CA ASP A 472 -5.62 29.33 3.34
C ASP A 472 -4.44 29.95 4.09
N LEU A 473 -4.10 29.38 5.24
CA LEU A 473 -2.95 29.76 6.06
C LEU A 473 -1.94 28.62 6.15
N ILE A 474 -0.68 28.93 5.91
CA ILE A 474 0.46 28.02 6.04
C ILE A 474 1.35 28.56 7.15
N PHE A 475 1.72 27.70 8.09
CA PHE A 475 2.50 28.09 9.25
C PHE A 475 3.96 27.71 9.06
N LEU A 476 4.86 28.61 9.44
CA LEU A 476 6.29 28.43 9.40
C LEU A 476 6.79 28.04 10.78
N ASP A 477 7.77 27.14 10.83
CA ASP A 477 8.38 26.77 12.10
C ASP A 477 9.21 27.92 12.66
N ASN A 478 9.11 28.13 13.97
CA ASN A 478 9.87 29.14 14.73
C ASN A 478 9.69 30.58 14.20
N LYS A 479 8.52 30.90 13.63
CA LYS A 479 8.13 32.26 13.22
C LYS A 479 6.87 32.71 13.94
N ASP A 480 6.78 34.01 14.19
CA ASP A 480 5.64 34.71 14.80
C ASP A 480 4.62 35.21 13.77
N TYR A 481 4.78 34.82 12.49
CA TYR A 481 3.86 35.10 11.40
C TYR A 481 3.54 33.82 10.61
N ALA A 482 2.43 33.86 9.86
CA ALA A 482 2.01 32.82 8.93
C ALA A 482 2.12 33.30 7.48
N LEU A 483 1.85 32.42 6.53
CA LEU A 483 1.75 32.73 5.11
C LEU A 483 0.31 32.54 4.65
N MET A 484 -0.28 33.60 4.09
CA MET A 484 -1.58 33.56 3.43
C MET A 484 -1.39 33.07 2.00
N SER A 485 -2.03 31.95 1.65
CA SER A 485 -2.13 31.48 0.27
C SER A 485 -3.27 32.16 -0.46
N VAL A 486 -3.01 32.58 -1.70
CA VAL A 486 -4.03 33.06 -2.65
C VAL A 486 -4.02 32.17 -3.89
N ALA A 487 -5.03 31.32 -4.03
CA ALA A 487 -5.15 30.39 -5.16
C ALA A 487 -6.37 30.72 -6.03
N PRO A 488 -6.23 31.00 -7.34
CA PRO A 488 -7.35 31.24 -8.24
C PRO A 488 -8.28 30.03 -8.34
N THR A 489 -9.58 30.28 -8.41
CA THR A 489 -10.64 29.29 -8.49
C THR A 489 -11.92 29.93 -9.03
N LEU A 490 -12.99 29.16 -9.13
CA LEU A 490 -14.34 29.65 -9.45
C LEU A 490 -15.27 29.54 -8.25
N TYR A 491 -16.19 30.50 -8.14
CA TYR A 491 -17.38 30.44 -7.29
C TYR A 491 -18.58 30.01 -8.14
N PHE A 492 -19.37 29.08 -7.60
CA PHE A 492 -20.59 28.57 -8.24
C PHE A 492 -21.77 28.95 -7.37
N GLU A 493 -22.67 29.76 -7.92
CA GLU A 493 -23.89 30.22 -7.26
C GLU A 493 -24.92 29.08 -7.13
N ASP A 494 -25.13 28.32 -8.21
CA ASP A 494 -26.02 27.16 -8.20
C ASP A 494 -25.39 25.96 -7.46
N GLU A 495 -26.06 25.50 -6.40
CA GLU A 495 -25.63 24.34 -5.61
C GLU A 495 -26.03 23.00 -6.25
N ASN A 496 -26.94 23.00 -7.24
CA ASN A 496 -27.41 21.79 -7.92
C ASN A 496 -26.47 21.28 -9.02
N ILE A 497 -25.47 22.09 -9.43
CA ILE A 497 -24.45 21.66 -10.40
C ILE A 497 -23.71 20.43 -9.85
N THR A 498 -23.69 19.36 -10.65
CA THR A 498 -23.09 18.09 -10.23
C THR A 498 -21.59 18.23 -10.01
N CYS A 499 -21.00 17.35 -9.18
CA CYS A 499 -19.57 17.35 -8.93
C CYS A 499 -18.74 17.19 -10.22
N GLU A 500 -19.24 16.42 -11.17
CA GLU A 500 -18.57 16.19 -12.47
C GLU A 500 -18.60 17.45 -13.34
N GLN A 501 -19.74 18.14 -13.41
CA GLN A 501 -19.86 19.42 -14.11
C GLN A 501 -18.91 20.47 -13.51
N ARG A 502 -18.89 20.61 -12.18
CA ARG A 502 -17.96 21.53 -11.48
C ARG A 502 -16.50 21.23 -11.84
N LYS A 503 -16.13 19.95 -11.87
CA LYS A 503 -14.78 19.51 -12.22
C LYS A 503 -14.43 19.86 -13.66
N ASN A 504 -15.33 19.62 -14.61
CA ASN A 504 -15.09 19.92 -16.03
C ASN A 504 -14.91 21.43 -16.27
N ILE A 505 -15.78 22.26 -15.68
CA ILE A 505 -15.67 23.73 -15.79
C ILE A 505 -14.40 24.25 -15.11
N MET A 506 -14.03 23.68 -13.95
CA MET A 506 -12.78 24.04 -13.27
C MET A 506 -11.55 23.68 -14.11
N SER A 507 -11.55 22.51 -14.75
CA SER A 507 -10.49 22.12 -15.69
C SER A 507 -10.41 23.09 -16.86
N GLU A 508 -11.55 23.50 -17.45
CA GLU A 508 -11.58 24.50 -18.51
C GLU A 508 -10.94 25.83 -18.08
N TYR A 509 -11.23 26.28 -16.85
CA TYR A 509 -10.65 27.50 -16.29
C TYR A 509 -9.15 27.42 -16.04
N LEU A 510 -8.66 26.32 -15.45
CA LEU A 510 -7.26 26.20 -15.00
C LEU A 510 -6.31 25.64 -16.05
N ASP A 511 -6.77 24.74 -16.93
CA ASP A 511 -5.90 24.02 -17.88
C ASP A 511 -5.19 24.98 -18.86
N SER A 512 -5.81 26.12 -19.16
CA SER A 512 -5.25 27.16 -20.04
C SER A 512 -4.32 28.16 -19.34
N LYS A 513 -4.20 28.10 -18.01
CA LYS A 513 -3.45 29.08 -17.20
C LYS A 513 -2.01 28.62 -16.97
N HIS A 514 -1.17 28.82 -17.97
CA HIS A 514 0.28 28.66 -17.81
C HIS A 514 0.86 29.79 -16.93
N ASN A 515 2.17 29.75 -16.67
CA ASN A 515 2.84 30.65 -15.72
C ASN A 515 2.47 32.13 -15.92
N ALA A 516 2.51 32.65 -17.15
CA ALA A 516 2.19 34.04 -17.44
C ALA A 516 0.72 34.37 -17.12
N GLN A 517 -0.23 33.61 -17.67
CA GLN A 517 -1.66 33.85 -17.46
C GLN A 517 -2.08 33.66 -16.01
N TYR A 518 -1.45 32.73 -15.30
CA TYR A 518 -1.69 32.55 -13.87
C TYR A 518 -1.13 33.72 -13.05
N ASP A 519 0.08 34.20 -13.38
CA ASP A 519 0.67 35.39 -12.75
C ASP A 519 -0.18 36.63 -12.99
N ASP A 520 -0.76 36.79 -14.18
CA ASP A 520 -1.66 37.89 -14.52
C ASP A 520 -2.92 37.87 -13.64
N ILE A 521 -3.53 36.69 -13.45
CA ILE A 521 -4.71 36.52 -12.57
C ILE A 521 -4.35 36.89 -11.13
N ILE A 522 -3.24 36.37 -10.61
CA ILE A 522 -2.80 36.72 -9.25
C ILE A 522 -2.53 38.22 -9.17
N SER A 523 -1.86 38.81 -10.14
CA SER A 523 -1.52 40.24 -10.16
C SER A 523 -2.77 41.12 -10.17
N ARG A 524 -3.83 40.71 -10.87
CA ARG A 524 -5.15 41.37 -10.80
C ARG A 524 -5.74 41.29 -9.40
N TRP A 525 -5.71 40.12 -8.78
CA TRP A 525 -6.14 39.96 -7.39
C TRP A 525 -5.25 40.72 -6.40
N GLU A 526 -3.96 40.87 -6.65
CA GLU A 526 -3.08 41.71 -5.82
C GLU A 526 -3.50 43.17 -5.84
N GLN A 527 -3.90 43.69 -7.01
CA GLN A 527 -4.44 45.05 -7.07
C GLN A 527 -5.74 45.18 -6.29
N ILE A 528 -6.64 44.19 -6.39
CA ILE A 528 -7.90 44.17 -5.63
C ILE A 528 -7.63 44.10 -4.12
N LEU A 529 -6.80 43.15 -3.70
CA LEU A 529 -6.55 42.86 -2.29
C LEU A 529 -5.69 43.92 -1.62
N PHE A 530 -4.62 44.38 -2.26
CA PHE A 530 -3.57 45.20 -1.65
C PHE A 530 -3.55 46.64 -2.16
N ASN A 531 -4.00 46.89 -3.40
CA ASN A 531 -3.92 48.18 -4.08
C ASN A 531 -2.52 48.84 -3.94
N GLY A 532 -1.46 48.03 -4.10
CA GLY A 532 -0.08 48.50 -3.98
C GLY A 532 0.44 48.74 -2.55
N HIS A 533 -0.33 48.48 -1.50
CA HIS A 533 0.07 48.71 -0.10
C HIS A 533 -0.07 47.45 0.77
N ASN A 534 0.71 47.38 1.86
CA ASN A 534 0.45 46.39 2.90
C ASN A 534 -0.94 46.63 3.49
N ARG A 535 -1.66 45.57 3.82
CA ARG A 535 -3.02 45.66 4.38
C ARG A 535 -2.99 45.45 5.87
N VAL A 536 -3.68 46.33 6.58
CA VAL A 536 -3.88 46.23 8.03
C VAL A 536 -5.36 46.49 8.30
N PHE A 537 -6.02 45.58 9.01
CA PHE A 537 -7.41 45.75 9.40
C PHE A 537 -7.72 44.98 10.68
N ASP A 538 -8.72 45.44 11.43
CA ASP A 538 -9.34 44.72 12.54
C ASP A 538 -10.55 43.92 12.04
N TYR A 539 -10.88 42.80 12.69
CA TYR A 539 -12.16 42.12 12.50
C TYR A 539 -12.95 42.03 13.82
N PRO A 540 -14.20 42.52 13.88
CA PRO A 540 -14.91 43.32 12.86
C PRO A 540 -14.19 44.63 12.51
N LEU A 541 -14.48 45.18 11.33
CA LEU A 541 -13.81 46.38 10.83
C LEU A 541 -13.95 47.54 11.81
N ASN A 542 -12.82 48.20 12.12
CA ASN A 542 -12.74 49.34 13.03
C ASN A 542 -13.31 49.07 14.43
N SER A 543 -13.31 47.81 14.88
CA SER A 543 -13.94 47.43 16.14
C SER A 543 -13.19 47.88 17.40
N GLY A 544 -11.92 48.28 17.30
CA GLY A 544 -11.11 48.71 18.45
C GLY A 544 -10.66 47.59 19.39
N TYR A 545 -11.11 46.35 19.16
CA TYR A 545 -10.75 45.15 19.93
C TYR A 545 -9.34 44.62 19.64
N ASN A 546 -8.59 45.23 18.71
CA ASN A 546 -7.21 44.86 18.37
C ASN A 546 -7.06 43.41 17.82
N PHE A 547 -8.11 42.87 17.20
CA PHE A 547 -8.06 41.65 16.41
C PHE A 547 -7.45 41.93 15.03
N LYS A 548 -6.20 42.42 15.04
CA LYS A 548 -5.53 42.97 13.85
C LYS A 548 -4.90 41.88 12.99
N TYR A 549 -5.20 41.95 11.70
CA TYR A 549 -4.45 41.29 10.65
C TYR A 549 -3.47 42.28 10.03
N LYS A 550 -2.23 41.86 9.77
CA LYS A 550 -1.25 42.63 8.99
C LYS A 550 -0.72 41.75 7.87
N ILE A 551 -0.96 42.14 6.62
CA ILE A 551 -0.64 41.34 5.43
C ILE A 551 0.32 42.13 4.55
N SER A 552 1.46 41.51 4.25
CA SER A 552 2.41 42.04 3.27
C SER A 552 1.85 41.95 1.86
N LYS A 553 2.09 42.98 1.04
CA LYS A 553 1.77 42.94 -0.40
C LYS A 553 2.74 42.09 -1.22
N ASN A 554 3.90 41.75 -0.64
CA ASN A 554 4.97 41.08 -1.37
C ASN A 554 4.81 39.56 -1.30
N ARG A 555 4.81 38.92 -2.48
CA ARG A 555 4.87 37.46 -2.60
C ARG A 555 6.20 36.91 -2.11
N GLY A 556 6.13 35.77 -1.43
CA GLY A 556 7.30 34.99 -1.03
C GLY A 556 7.98 34.31 -2.22
N LEU A 557 9.29 34.16 -2.12
CA LEU A 557 10.15 33.47 -3.08
C LEU A 557 10.73 32.20 -2.45
N VAL A 558 11.13 31.25 -3.28
CA VAL A 558 11.94 30.08 -2.90
C VAL A 558 13.27 30.18 -3.63
N ALA A 559 14.37 30.17 -2.89
CA ALA A 559 15.70 30.05 -3.49
C ALA A 559 16.02 28.57 -3.71
N VAL A 560 16.54 28.22 -4.89
CA VAL A 560 16.74 26.82 -5.27
C VAL A 560 18.18 26.57 -5.72
N ASP A 561 18.74 25.46 -5.27
CA ASP A 561 20.01 24.91 -5.75
C ASP A 561 19.81 23.99 -6.95
N TYR A 562 20.39 24.38 -8.08
CA TYR A 562 20.39 23.62 -9.34
C TYR A 562 21.75 22.98 -9.65
N THR A 563 22.66 22.89 -8.68
CA THR A 563 24.00 22.29 -8.86
C THR A 563 23.90 20.86 -9.39
N ALA A 564 22.93 20.08 -8.93
CA ALA A 564 22.68 18.73 -9.41
C ALA A 564 22.20 18.66 -10.88
N LYS A 565 21.77 19.78 -11.47
CA LYS A 565 21.49 19.93 -12.91
C LYS A 565 22.71 20.42 -13.70
N GLY A 566 23.86 20.61 -13.04
CA GLY A 566 25.07 21.19 -13.63
C GLY A 566 25.04 22.72 -13.73
N VAL A 567 24.08 23.38 -13.08
CA VAL A 567 24.00 24.86 -13.06
C VAL A 567 24.77 25.36 -11.84
N ILE A 568 25.95 25.94 -12.06
CA ILE A 568 26.76 26.56 -11.02
C ILE A 568 26.58 28.08 -11.09
N PRO A 569 25.95 28.72 -10.10
CA PRO A 569 25.75 30.16 -10.13
C PRO A 569 27.06 30.92 -9.90
N GLN A 570 27.28 31.99 -10.68
CA GLN A 570 28.42 32.89 -10.46
C GLN A 570 28.25 33.74 -9.18
N THR A 571 27.01 34.05 -8.80
CA THR A 571 26.64 34.76 -7.57
C THR A 571 25.40 34.13 -6.95
N GLN A 572 25.36 34.03 -5.61
CA GLN A 572 24.19 33.49 -4.91
C GLN A 572 22.99 34.43 -5.03
N PHE A 573 21.83 33.88 -5.34
CA PHE A 573 20.58 34.61 -5.35
C PHE A 573 20.18 35.02 -3.92
N THR A 574 20.07 36.33 -3.69
CA THR A 574 19.67 36.90 -2.40
C THR A 574 18.54 37.90 -2.60
N ASP A 575 17.44 37.71 -1.88
CA ASP A 575 16.27 38.59 -1.88
C ASP A 575 15.59 38.49 -0.50
N ASN A 576 15.13 39.62 0.05
CA ASN A 576 14.46 39.65 1.35
C ASN A 576 13.07 39.00 1.37
N LYS A 577 12.53 38.66 0.19
CA LYS A 577 11.27 37.93 0.01
C LYS A 577 11.44 36.41 0.04
N ILE A 578 12.66 35.89 0.14
CA ILE A 578 12.90 34.44 0.24
C ILE A 578 12.26 33.93 1.55
N VAL A 579 11.28 33.04 1.42
CA VAL A 579 10.58 32.39 2.55
C VAL A 579 10.96 30.93 2.72
N TYR A 580 11.43 30.27 1.65
CA TYR A 580 11.90 28.89 1.68
C TYR A 580 13.18 28.72 0.86
N SER A 581 13.84 27.59 1.09
CA SER A 581 15.03 27.16 0.38
C SER A 581 14.85 25.72 -0.10
N GLY A 582 15.26 25.44 -1.33
CA GLY A 582 15.03 24.16 -2.00
C GLY A 582 16.20 23.67 -2.82
N ILE A 583 16.03 22.48 -3.37
CA ILE A 583 17.00 21.77 -4.19
C ILE A 583 16.32 21.13 -5.39
N TYR A 584 17.10 20.89 -6.44
CA TYR A 584 16.72 20.04 -7.55
C TYR A 584 17.22 18.61 -7.32
N ILE A 585 16.31 17.64 -7.37
CA ILE A 585 16.64 16.21 -7.40
C ILE A 585 16.67 15.75 -8.87
N PRO A 586 17.78 15.13 -9.34
CA PRO A 586 17.87 14.61 -10.70
C PRO A 586 16.78 13.62 -11.06
N GLU A 587 16.52 13.51 -12.36
CA GLU A 587 15.54 12.55 -12.87
C GLU A 587 16.06 11.11 -12.65
N PRO A 588 15.23 10.18 -12.13
CA PRO A 588 15.68 8.81 -11.87
C PRO A 588 16.06 8.07 -13.15
N GLU A 589 17.16 7.32 -13.10
CA GLU A 589 17.61 6.45 -14.19
C GLU A 589 16.86 5.10 -14.15
N LEU A 590 16.66 4.52 -15.34
CA LEU A 590 16.03 3.21 -15.54
C LEU A 590 17.01 2.25 -16.21
N ASP A 591 17.08 1.02 -15.72
CA ASP A 591 17.92 -0.05 -16.24
C ASP A 591 17.25 -0.79 -17.41
N PHE A 592 17.99 -0.98 -18.49
CA PHE A 592 17.66 -1.76 -19.69
C PHE A 592 18.80 -2.71 -20.06
N TRP A 593 18.53 -3.72 -20.89
CA TRP A 593 19.58 -4.60 -21.40
C TRP A 593 20.15 -4.12 -22.74
N GLY A 594 21.43 -3.76 -22.76
CA GLY A 594 22.12 -3.23 -23.93
C GLY A 594 22.24 -4.24 -25.08
N LYS A 595 21.65 -3.90 -26.25
CA LYS A 595 21.68 -4.75 -27.45
C LYS A 595 23.12 -5.04 -27.93
N ALA A 596 23.95 -4.00 -27.94
CA ALA A 596 25.34 -4.04 -28.39
C ALA A 596 26.34 -4.41 -27.26
N SER A 597 26.17 -3.80 -26.08
CA SER A 597 27.11 -3.97 -24.96
C SER A 597 26.93 -5.27 -24.19
N LYS A 598 25.78 -5.95 -24.31
CA LYS A 598 25.42 -7.15 -23.54
C LYS A 598 25.57 -6.93 -22.03
N SER A 599 25.13 -5.78 -21.56
CA SER A 599 25.20 -5.34 -20.16
C SER A 599 24.07 -4.36 -19.86
N VAL A 600 23.81 -4.10 -18.57
CA VAL A 600 22.80 -3.12 -18.15
C VAL A 600 23.22 -1.70 -18.58
N ILE A 601 22.30 -0.99 -19.23
CA ILE A 601 22.44 0.41 -19.66
C ILE A 601 21.33 1.23 -19.01
N GLN A 602 21.67 2.45 -18.62
CA GLN A 602 20.76 3.40 -17.98
C GLN A 602 20.15 4.38 -18.99
N ASP A 603 18.86 4.65 -18.87
CA ASP A 603 18.18 5.75 -19.57
C ASP A 603 17.02 6.30 -18.72
N THR A 604 16.94 7.62 -18.57
CA THR A 604 15.80 8.27 -17.89
C THR A 604 14.46 8.12 -18.61
N ASN A 605 14.41 7.84 -19.91
CA ASN A 605 13.20 7.79 -20.71
C ASN A 605 12.83 6.34 -21.09
N PRO A 606 11.65 5.84 -20.70
CA PRO A 606 11.28 4.44 -20.91
C PRO A 606 11.10 4.06 -22.39
N MET A 607 10.52 4.93 -23.22
CA MET A 607 10.34 4.63 -24.65
C MET A 607 11.68 4.65 -25.39
N ARG A 608 12.54 5.64 -25.12
CA ARG A 608 13.88 5.73 -25.72
C ARG A 608 14.74 4.54 -25.30
N GLY A 609 14.72 4.19 -24.02
CA GLY A 609 15.42 3.03 -23.47
C GLY A 609 15.04 1.74 -24.20
N LEU A 610 13.74 1.46 -24.37
CA LEU A 610 13.28 0.26 -25.09
C LEU A 610 13.55 0.29 -26.61
N LEU A 611 13.57 1.46 -27.24
CA LEU A 611 13.90 1.55 -28.66
C LEU A 611 15.38 1.26 -28.93
N GLN A 612 16.25 1.82 -28.10
CA GLN A 612 17.71 1.73 -28.27
C GLN A 612 18.26 0.42 -27.69
N ASN A 613 17.59 -0.17 -26.70
CA ASN A 613 18.03 -1.34 -25.96
C ASN A 613 16.96 -2.44 -25.98
N SER A 614 17.11 -3.45 -25.12
CA SER A 614 16.10 -4.50 -24.90
C SER A 614 15.50 -4.35 -23.50
N PRO A 615 14.34 -4.97 -23.23
CA PRO A 615 13.78 -5.02 -21.88
C PRO A 615 14.80 -5.46 -20.83
N TYR A 616 14.66 -4.97 -19.61
CA TYR A 616 15.55 -5.33 -18.48
C TYR A 616 15.68 -6.85 -18.31
N ASP A 617 14.58 -7.59 -18.49
CA ASP A 617 14.57 -9.05 -18.36
C ASP A 617 15.14 -9.82 -19.57
N TYR A 618 15.61 -9.14 -20.63
CA TYR A 618 15.94 -9.78 -21.90
C TYR A 618 16.90 -10.98 -21.77
N GLU A 619 17.99 -10.84 -21.02
CA GLU A 619 19.01 -11.89 -20.85
C GLU A 619 18.39 -13.19 -20.30
N PHE A 620 17.43 -13.07 -19.39
CA PHE A 620 16.74 -14.22 -18.82
C PHE A 620 15.78 -14.91 -19.82
N HIS A 621 15.31 -14.19 -20.83
CA HIS A 621 14.26 -14.65 -21.75
C HIS A 621 14.75 -15.03 -23.14
N SER A 622 15.85 -14.44 -23.62
CA SER A 622 16.36 -14.65 -24.98
C SER A 622 16.63 -16.12 -25.31
N ASN A 623 16.91 -16.93 -24.28
CA ASN A 623 17.30 -18.33 -24.45
C ASN A 623 16.10 -19.29 -24.64
N TYR A 624 14.88 -18.84 -24.35
CA TYR A 624 13.68 -19.71 -24.33
C TYR A 624 12.70 -19.38 -25.47
N LYS A 625 12.88 -18.26 -26.17
CA LYS A 625 12.07 -17.83 -27.33
C LYS A 625 10.55 -17.99 -27.12
N THR A 626 10.04 -17.67 -25.93
CA THR A 626 8.61 -17.77 -25.64
C THR A 626 7.87 -16.55 -26.19
N ASN A 627 6.99 -16.75 -27.16
CA ASN A 627 6.11 -15.70 -27.68
C ASN A 627 5.01 -15.36 -26.67
N ILE A 628 4.54 -14.11 -26.69
CA ILE A 628 3.39 -13.68 -25.90
C ILE A 628 2.11 -14.03 -26.66
N LYS A 629 1.25 -14.85 -26.05
CA LYS A 629 0.01 -15.34 -26.68
C LYS A 629 -1.22 -14.62 -26.15
N LEU A 630 -2.14 -14.29 -27.04
CA LEU A 630 -3.41 -13.66 -26.69
C LEU A 630 -4.59 -14.62 -26.82
N GLY A 631 -5.51 -14.55 -25.87
CA GLY A 631 -6.85 -15.13 -25.94
C GLY A 631 -7.86 -14.01 -26.03
N ILE A 632 -8.81 -14.07 -26.95
CA ILE A 632 -9.68 -12.95 -27.28
C ILE A 632 -11.13 -13.26 -26.91
N ILE A 633 -11.79 -12.33 -26.24
CA ILE A 633 -13.25 -12.33 -26.04
C ILE A 633 -13.80 -11.09 -26.73
N CYS A 634 -14.57 -11.27 -27.79
CA CYS A 634 -15.06 -10.16 -28.64
C CYS A 634 -16.48 -10.43 -29.14
N PRO A 635 -17.37 -9.42 -29.17
CA PRO A 635 -18.65 -9.53 -29.86
C PRO A 635 -18.48 -9.88 -31.34
N ASN A 636 -19.44 -10.61 -31.90
CA ASN A 636 -19.33 -11.15 -33.26
C ASN A 636 -19.15 -10.05 -34.31
N SER A 637 -19.92 -8.95 -34.23
CA SER A 637 -19.86 -7.85 -35.21
C SER A 637 -18.53 -7.10 -35.25
N TYR A 638 -17.76 -7.08 -34.16
CA TYR A 638 -16.49 -6.36 -34.07
C TYR A 638 -15.26 -7.22 -34.40
N THR A 639 -15.45 -8.50 -34.72
CA THR A 639 -14.37 -9.49 -34.86
C THR A 639 -13.26 -9.05 -35.83
N LEU A 640 -13.63 -8.65 -37.06
CA LEU A 640 -12.64 -8.27 -38.09
C LEU A 640 -11.92 -6.98 -37.72
N GLN A 641 -12.67 -5.94 -37.34
CA GLN A 641 -12.13 -4.65 -36.95
C GLN A 641 -11.15 -4.76 -35.78
N PHE A 642 -11.50 -5.57 -34.77
CA PHE A 642 -10.65 -5.76 -33.61
C PHE A 642 -9.39 -6.59 -33.95
N LYS A 643 -9.51 -7.60 -34.80
CA LYS A 643 -8.36 -8.36 -35.30
C LYS A 643 -7.36 -7.46 -36.02
N ASP A 644 -7.84 -6.61 -36.93
CA ASP A 644 -6.98 -5.70 -37.70
C ASP A 644 -6.29 -4.68 -36.80
N PHE A 645 -7.01 -4.17 -35.78
CA PHE A 645 -6.43 -3.30 -34.76
C PHE A 645 -5.29 -4.00 -33.99
N LEU A 646 -5.53 -5.23 -33.51
CA LEU A 646 -4.51 -6.00 -32.78
C LEU A 646 -3.30 -6.31 -33.66
N ASN A 647 -3.52 -6.74 -34.91
CA ASN A 647 -2.44 -7.03 -35.86
C ASN A 647 -1.53 -5.82 -36.10
N GLY A 648 -2.08 -4.61 -36.01
CA GLY A 648 -1.29 -3.38 -36.09
C GLY A 648 -0.23 -3.23 -35.00
N LEU A 649 -0.34 -3.92 -33.85
CA LEU A 649 0.71 -3.94 -32.81
C LEU A 649 2.01 -4.60 -33.28
N ASN A 650 1.94 -5.51 -34.27
CA ASN A 650 3.11 -6.13 -34.87
C ASN A 650 3.74 -5.25 -35.97
N GLY A 651 3.06 -4.19 -36.39
CA GLY A 651 3.53 -3.25 -37.41
C GLY A 651 4.10 -1.96 -36.84
N SER A 652 4.87 -1.25 -37.67
CA SER A 652 5.29 0.12 -37.38
C SER A 652 4.19 1.13 -37.73
N THR A 653 4.15 2.25 -37.03
CA THR A 653 3.30 3.40 -37.39
C THR A 653 4.13 4.49 -38.06
N SER A 654 3.49 5.33 -38.89
CA SER A 654 4.09 6.56 -39.39
C SER A 654 3.69 7.70 -38.46
N PHE A 655 4.63 8.14 -37.62
CA PHE A 655 4.41 9.19 -36.63
C PHE A 655 5.59 10.15 -36.63
N ARG A 656 5.32 11.45 -36.53
CA ARG A 656 6.37 12.45 -36.31
C ARG A 656 6.62 12.55 -34.82
N ASN A 657 7.81 12.16 -34.38
CA ASN A 657 8.20 12.26 -32.97
C ASN A 657 7.82 13.63 -32.39
N THR A 658 7.25 13.58 -31.19
CA THR A 658 6.91 14.77 -30.39
C THR A 658 8.00 15.00 -29.34
N ASP A 659 7.80 15.95 -28.43
CA ASP A 659 8.74 16.21 -27.33
C ASP A 659 8.91 15.02 -26.36
N TYR A 660 8.03 14.01 -26.43
CA TYR A 660 8.12 12.78 -25.63
C TYR A 660 7.75 11.50 -26.38
N VAL A 661 6.63 11.49 -27.10
CA VAL A 661 6.15 10.26 -27.73
C VAL A 661 7.01 9.94 -28.94
N GLN A 662 7.59 8.74 -28.92
CA GLN A 662 8.39 8.16 -30.00
C GLN A 662 7.51 7.40 -31.00
N THR A 663 7.99 7.21 -32.22
CA THR A 663 7.37 6.31 -33.20
C THR A 663 7.38 4.86 -32.70
N TYR A 664 6.22 4.21 -32.74
CA TYR A 664 6.04 2.80 -32.45
C TYR A 664 6.49 1.98 -33.66
N ILE A 665 7.47 1.10 -33.46
CA ILE A 665 8.16 0.35 -34.52
C ILE A 665 7.76 -1.13 -34.60
N GLY A 666 6.73 -1.54 -33.84
CA GLY A 666 6.26 -2.92 -33.77
C GLY A 666 6.73 -3.63 -32.50
N PHE A 667 5.91 -4.57 -32.03
CA PHE A 667 6.08 -5.23 -30.74
C PHE A 667 7.43 -5.96 -30.61
N GLU A 668 7.81 -6.73 -31.63
CA GLU A 668 9.05 -7.52 -31.63
C GLU A 668 10.30 -6.66 -31.53
N GLN A 669 10.36 -5.54 -32.25
CA GLN A 669 11.55 -4.69 -32.26
C GLN A 669 11.76 -3.97 -30.91
N ILE A 670 10.67 -3.63 -30.22
CA ILE A 670 10.67 -2.95 -28.93
C ILE A 670 10.99 -3.93 -27.80
N TYR A 671 10.32 -5.08 -27.78
CA TYR A 671 10.38 -6.01 -26.63
C TYR A 671 11.26 -7.24 -26.87
N SER A 672 11.82 -7.38 -28.07
CA SER A 672 12.64 -8.53 -28.48
C SER A 672 11.94 -9.88 -28.29
N THR A 673 10.62 -9.91 -28.49
CA THR A 673 9.75 -11.10 -28.40
C THR A 673 8.53 -10.93 -29.29
N LEU A 674 8.01 -12.01 -29.86
CA LEU A 674 6.84 -11.98 -30.75
C LEU A 674 5.52 -11.88 -29.97
N LEU A 675 4.54 -11.23 -30.57
CA LEU A 675 3.15 -11.18 -30.10
C LEU A 675 2.26 -12.02 -31.02
N ASP A 676 1.80 -13.16 -30.52
CA ASP A 676 0.97 -14.11 -31.22
C ASP A 676 -0.51 -13.75 -31.08
N ILE A 677 -1.09 -13.22 -32.16
CA ILE A 677 -2.50 -12.86 -32.24
C ILE A 677 -3.26 -14.03 -32.90
N PRO A 678 -4.28 -14.60 -32.23
CA PRO A 678 -4.95 -15.79 -32.73
C PRO A 678 -5.81 -15.52 -33.97
N ALA A 679 -5.98 -16.54 -34.80
CA ALA A 679 -6.95 -16.51 -35.89
C ALA A 679 -8.39 -16.45 -35.34
N THR A 680 -9.29 -15.76 -36.05
CA THR A 680 -10.69 -15.52 -35.62
C THR A 680 -11.58 -16.75 -35.64
N ASN A 681 -11.10 -17.85 -36.20
CA ASN A 681 -11.72 -19.18 -36.21
C ASN A 681 -11.05 -20.16 -35.24
N SER A 682 -10.00 -19.75 -34.52
CA SER A 682 -9.33 -20.59 -33.54
C SER A 682 -10.13 -20.70 -32.23
N ASN A 683 -9.81 -21.73 -31.44
CA ASN A 683 -10.35 -21.89 -30.09
C ASN A 683 -9.88 -20.80 -29.10
N LEU A 684 -8.90 -19.98 -29.48
CA LEU A 684 -8.41 -18.83 -28.71
C LEU A 684 -9.21 -17.54 -28.96
N TRP A 685 -10.16 -17.55 -29.91
CA TRP A 685 -11.04 -16.41 -30.21
C TRP A 685 -12.49 -16.75 -29.86
N VAL A 686 -12.94 -16.31 -28.70
CA VAL A 686 -14.32 -16.49 -28.22
C VAL A 686 -15.20 -15.36 -28.75
N LYS A 687 -16.20 -15.73 -29.54
CA LYS A 687 -17.23 -14.81 -30.05
C LYS A 687 -18.41 -14.77 -29.09
N CYS A 688 -18.82 -13.58 -28.65
CA CYS A 688 -19.98 -13.39 -27.80
C CYS A 688 -21.09 -12.59 -28.50
N ASN A 689 -22.28 -12.59 -27.90
CA ASN A 689 -23.43 -11.83 -28.41
C ASN A 689 -23.20 -10.32 -28.24
N ASP A 690 -23.58 -9.55 -29.26
CA ASP A 690 -23.42 -8.11 -29.28
C ASP A 690 -24.28 -7.41 -28.22
N THR A 691 -25.54 -7.85 -28.07
CA THR A 691 -26.47 -7.33 -27.08
C THR A 691 -26.45 -8.20 -25.83
N GLN A 692 -26.38 -7.55 -24.68
CA GLN A 692 -26.42 -8.16 -23.36
C GLN A 692 -27.60 -7.55 -22.60
N TYR A 693 -28.37 -8.37 -21.89
CA TYR A 693 -29.57 -7.92 -21.16
C TYR A 693 -29.38 -7.96 -19.65
N ASP A 694 -28.42 -8.75 -19.18
CA ASP A 694 -28.13 -8.96 -17.76
C ASP A 694 -26.64 -8.73 -17.51
N SER A 695 -26.33 -7.68 -16.75
CA SER A 695 -24.96 -7.29 -16.43
C SER A 695 -24.19 -8.35 -15.64
N ILE A 696 -24.86 -9.10 -14.76
CA ILE A 696 -24.23 -10.13 -13.93
C ILE A 696 -23.93 -11.36 -14.78
N LYS A 697 -24.89 -11.77 -15.61
CA LYS A 697 -24.69 -12.91 -16.51
C LYS A 697 -23.60 -12.63 -17.54
N LEU A 698 -23.52 -11.40 -18.04
CA LEU A 698 -22.39 -10.95 -18.87
C LEU A 698 -21.06 -11.13 -18.14
N ALA A 699 -20.93 -10.59 -16.91
CA ALA A 699 -19.71 -10.70 -16.12
C ALA A 699 -19.31 -12.17 -15.87
N GLN A 700 -20.27 -13.01 -15.48
CA GLN A 700 -20.07 -14.45 -15.24
C GLN A 700 -19.63 -15.19 -16.51
N ASN A 701 -20.26 -14.91 -17.65
CA ASN A 701 -19.89 -15.51 -18.93
C ASN A 701 -18.46 -15.13 -19.33
N ILE A 702 -18.10 -13.84 -19.22
CA ILE A 702 -16.72 -13.40 -19.50
C ILE A 702 -15.73 -14.12 -18.59
N CYS A 703 -16.01 -14.21 -17.28
CA CYS A 703 -15.16 -14.92 -16.33
C CYS A 703 -14.98 -16.40 -16.71
N MET A 704 -16.08 -17.09 -17.03
CA MET A 704 -16.07 -18.50 -17.45
C MET A 704 -15.25 -18.72 -18.73
N PHE A 705 -15.44 -17.88 -19.75
CA PHE A 705 -14.69 -18.00 -21.00
C PHE A 705 -13.21 -17.65 -20.81
N ALA A 706 -12.90 -16.60 -20.04
CA ALA A 706 -11.53 -16.21 -19.74
C ALA A 706 -10.78 -17.30 -18.98
N HIS A 707 -11.43 -17.89 -17.96
CA HIS A 707 -10.85 -19.00 -17.20
C HIS A 707 -10.61 -20.22 -18.07
N LYS A 708 -11.56 -20.58 -18.94
CA LYS A 708 -11.40 -21.70 -19.88
C LYS A 708 -10.22 -21.47 -20.83
N LEU A 709 -10.05 -20.26 -21.35
CA LEU A 709 -8.92 -19.90 -22.20
C LEU A 709 -7.60 -20.07 -21.44
N ALA A 710 -7.50 -19.52 -20.23
CA ALA A 710 -6.31 -19.55 -19.40
C ALA A 710 -5.94 -20.96 -18.91
N ASN A 711 -6.92 -21.76 -18.49
CA ASN A 711 -6.68 -23.12 -18.01
C ASN A 711 -6.15 -24.05 -19.13
N ASN A 712 -6.62 -23.84 -20.35
CA ASN A 712 -6.18 -24.64 -21.50
C ASN A 712 -4.88 -24.12 -22.13
N ASN A 713 -4.51 -22.88 -21.85
CA ASN A 713 -3.34 -22.22 -22.43
C ASN A 713 -2.63 -21.43 -21.33
N PRO A 714 -1.70 -22.07 -20.60
CA PRO A 714 -0.87 -21.39 -19.61
C PRO A 714 -0.18 -20.16 -20.23
N ASP A 715 -0.03 -19.10 -19.43
CA ASP A 715 0.59 -17.81 -19.82
C ASP A 715 -0.15 -16.97 -20.87
N ILE A 716 -1.37 -17.34 -21.25
CA ILE A 716 -2.18 -16.54 -22.16
C ILE A 716 -2.68 -15.26 -21.48
N ILE A 717 -2.66 -14.15 -22.21
CA ILE A 717 -3.30 -12.90 -21.79
C ILE A 717 -4.70 -12.86 -22.40
N VAL A 718 -5.73 -12.77 -21.55
CA VAL A 718 -7.12 -12.68 -22.04
C VAL A 718 -7.47 -11.22 -22.33
N VAL A 719 -7.58 -10.88 -23.61
CA VAL A 719 -8.00 -9.56 -24.08
C VAL A 719 -9.52 -9.53 -24.29
N ILE A 720 -10.19 -8.60 -23.62
CA ILE A 720 -11.65 -8.47 -23.59
C ILE A 720 -12.04 -7.18 -24.30
N PHE A 721 -12.78 -7.27 -25.39
CA PHE A 721 -13.32 -6.12 -26.10
C PHE A 721 -14.65 -5.66 -25.50
N ILE A 722 -14.77 -4.37 -25.19
CA ILE A 722 -15.99 -3.77 -24.64
C ILE A 722 -16.58 -2.78 -25.67
N PRO A 723 -17.68 -3.14 -26.35
CA PRO A 723 -18.37 -2.24 -27.26
C PRO A 723 -19.08 -1.12 -26.49
N LYS A 724 -19.38 -0.01 -27.17
CA LYS A 724 -20.13 1.12 -26.61
C LYS A 724 -21.53 0.69 -26.15
N THR A 725 -22.15 -0.28 -26.81
CA THR A 725 -23.46 -0.82 -26.43
C THR A 725 -23.47 -1.39 -25.00
N TRP A 726 -22.33 -1.81 -24.45
CA TRP A 726 -22.22 -2.35 -23.09
C TRP A 726 -21.97 -1.28 -22.02
N GLU A 727 -21.97 0.01 -22.36
CA GLU A 727 -21.67 1.10 -21.42
C GLU A 727 -22.55 1.06 -20.16
N HIS A 728 -23.83 0.73 -20.30
CA HIS A 728 -24.79 0.61 -19.19
C HIS A 728 -24.53 -0.60 -18.26
N HIS A 729 -23.71 -1.58 -18.67
CA HIS A 729 -23.32 -2.71 -17.82
C HIS A 729 -22.04 -2.45 -17.02
N ARG A 730 -21.33 -1.34 -17.27
CA ARG A 730 -20.03 -1.04 -16.64
C ARG A 730 -20.14 -0.88 -15.13
N SER A 731 -21.14 -0.13 -14.69
CA SER A 731 -21.44 0.04 -13.28
C SER A 731 -22.94 0.18 -13.06
N PHE A 732 -23.44 -0.52 -12.06
CA PHE A 732 -24.86 -0.46 -11.66
C PHE A 732 -24.95 -0.70 -10.16
N LYS A 733 -26.06 -0.26 -9.55
CA LYS A 733 -26.33 -0.50 -8.13
C LYS A 733 -27.22 -1.72 -7.97
N LYS A 734 -26.86 -2.61 -7.05
CA LYS A 734 -27.65 -3.78 -6.65
C LYS A 734 -27.60 -3.92 -5.14
N ASP A 735 -28.75 -4.06 -4.49
CA ASP A 735 -28.87 -4.24 -3.04
C ASP A 735 -28.12 -3.18 -2.21
N GLY A 736 -28.06 -1.93 -2.71
CA GLY A 736 -27.34 -0.82 -2.06
C GLY A 736 -25.84 -0.76 -2.33
N GLU A 737 -25.25 -1.79 -2.96
CA GLU A 737 -23.84 -1.82 -3.37
C GLU A 737 -23.67 -1.41 -4.85
N THR A 738 -22.58 -0.73 -5.17
CA THR A 738 -22.21 -0.41 -6.57
C THR A 738 -21.34 -1.54 -7.11
N PHE A 739 -21.84 -2.23 -8.14
CA PHE A 739 -21.06 -3.19 -8.93
C PHE A 739 -20.24 -2.45 -9.99
N ASP A 740 -19.04 -2.96 -10.27
CA ASP A 740 -18.17 -2.52 -11.36
C ASP A 740 -17.66 -3.74 -12.14
N LEU A 741 -17.99 -3.80 -13.44
CA LEU A 741 -17.69 -4.95 -14.31
C LEU A 741 -16.19 -5.21 -14.43
N HIS A 742 -15.40 -4.14 -14.54
CA HIS A 742 -13.95 -4.24 -14.68
C HIS A 742 -13.33 -4.85 -13.43
N ASN A 743 -13.66 -4.29 -12.25
CA ASN A 743 -13.12 -4.74 -10.98
C ASN A 743 -13.56 -6.18 -10.64
N TYR A 744 -14.80 -6.55 -10.99
CA TYR A 744 -15.29 -7.91 -10.77
C TYR A 744 -14.49 -8.94 -11.57
N ILE A 745 -14.28 -8.71 -12.87
CA ILE A 745 -13.51 -9.62 -13.72
C ILE A 745 -12.05 -9.68 -13.28
N LYS A 746 -11.46 -8.53 -12.87
CA LYS A 746 -10.09 -8.47 -12.35
C LYS A 746 -9.92 -9.26 -11.06
N ALA A 747 -10.83 -9.11 -10.11
CA ALA A 747 -10.84 -9.87 -8.87
C ALA A 747 -10.91 -11.38 -9.15
N TYR A 748 -11.80 -11.78 -10.07
CA TYR A 748 -11.92 -13.18 -10.47
C TYR A 748 -10.66 -13.71 -11.17
N ALA A 749 -10.06 -12.94 -12.08
CA ALA A 749 -8.85 -13.31 -12.79
C ALA A 749 -7.67 -13.55 -11.83
N ALA A 750 -7.52 -12.68 -10.83
CA ALA A 750 -6.49 -12.85 -9.80
C ALA A 750 -6.71 -14.05 -8.89
N GLN A 751 -7.95 -14.35 -8.49
CA GLN A 751 -8.26 -15.56 -7.72
C GLN A 751 -7.90 -16.85 -8.45
N ASN A 752 -7.89 -16.79 -9.79
CA ASN A 752 -7.63 -17.92 -10.67
C ASN A 752 -6.27 -17.84 -11.39
N GLY A 753 -5.41 -16.88 -11.05
CA GLY A 753 -4.02 -16.81 -11.50
C GLY A 753 -3.80 -16.48 -12.98
N PHE A 754 -4.66 -15.66 -13.61
CA PHE A 754 -4.47 -15.25 -15.01
C PHE A 754 -4.63 -13.73 -15.23
N THR A 755 -4.04 -13.20 -16.31
CA THR A 755 -4.07 -11.76 -16.61
C THR A 755 -5.12 -11.41 -17.66
N THR A 756 -5.68 -10.20 -17.54
CA THR A 756 -6.71 -9.68 -18.45
C THR A 756 -6.38 -8.28 -18.96
N GLN A 757 -6.76 -7.98 -20.19
CA GLN A 757 -6.62 -6.64 -20.79
C GLN A 757 -7.94 -6.20 -21.42
N PHE A 758 -8.50 -5.08 -20.96
CA PHE A 758 -9.71 -4.51 -21.56
C PHE A 758 -9.34 -3.58 -22.71
N VAL A 759 -10.09 -3.65 -23.81
CA VAL A 759 -10.00 -2.69 -24.91
C VAL A 759 -11.41 -2.21 -25.24
N GLU A 760 -11.63 -0.90 -25.14
CA GLU A 760 -12.93 -0.31 -25.47
C GLU A 760 -13.01 0.09 -26.94
N GLU A 761 -14.22 0.09 -27.51
CA GLU A 761 -14.49 0.54 -28.89
C GLU A 761 -13.88 1.92 -29.22
N LYS A 762 -13.97 2.87 -28.29
CA LYS A 762 -13.38 4.21 -28.47
C LYS A 762 -11.87 4.16 -28.76
N THR A 763 -11.17 3.16 -28.22
CA THR A 763 -9.72 2.95 -28.37
C THR A 763 -9.38 2.57 -29.80
N ILE A 764 -10.14 1.68 -30.42
CA ILE A 764 -9.85 1.22 -31.79
C ILE A 764 -10.28 2.26 -32.83
N SER A 765 -11.30 3.07 -32.51
CA SER A 765 -11.79 4.14 -33.38
C SER A 765 -10.91 5.40 -33.39
N ASP A 766 -10.05 5.62 -32.39
CA ASP A 766 -9.18 6.80 -32.33
C ASP A 766 -7.92 6.60 -33.19
N THR A 767 -8.01 6.98 -34.45
CA THR A 767 -6.89 6.92 -35.40
C THR A 767 -5.83 8.00 -35.16
N ARG A 768 -6.19 9.11 -34.51
CA ARG A 768 -5.26 10.24 -34.26
C ARG A 768 -4.24 9.90 -33.19
N MET A 769 -4.64 9.12 -32.19
CA MET A 769 -3.78 8.63 -31.12
C MET A 769 -3.26 7.22 -31.36
N ARG A 770 -3.22 6.74 -32.62
CA ARG A 770 -2.89 5.32 -32.88
C ARG A 770 -1.49 4.93 -32.41
N ASN A 771 -0.47 5.76 -32.71
CA ASN A 771 0.91 5.54 -32.26
C ASN A 771 1.00 5.46 -30.73
N GLN A 772 0.32 6.40 -30.08
CA GLN A 772 0.16 6.43 -28.65
C GLN A 772 -0.42 5.11 -28.15
N ILE A 773 -1.65 4.80 -28.53
CA ILE A 773 -2.42 3.64 -28.09
C ILE A 773 -1.61 2.34 -28.22
N TYR A 774 -0.84 2.17 -29.29
CA TYR A 774 0.03 0.99 -29.45
C TYR A 774 1.17 0.93 -28.43
N TRP A 775 1.82 2.05 -28.09
CA TRP A 775 2.75 2.09 -26.95
C TRP A 775 2.06 1.62 -25.67
N TRP A 776 0.98 2.29 -25.23
CA TRP A 776 0.29 1.93 -23.98
C TRP A 776 -0.19 0.47 -23.95
N LEU A 777 -0.82 0.00 -25.03
CA LEU A 777 -1.35 -1.37 -25.09
C LEU A 777 -0.21 -2.40 -25.14
N SER A 778 0.86 -2.15 -25.89
CA SER A 778 2.00 -3.07 -25.97
C SER A 778 2.69 -3.24 -24.61
N LEU A 779 2.84 -2.17 -23.81
CA LEU A 779 3.37 -2.26 -22.45
C LEU A 779 2.53 -3.17 -21.58
N ALA A 780 1.21 -2.92 -21.61
CA ALA A 780 0.27 -3.62 -20.78
C ALA A 780 0.30 -5.11 -21.11
N LEU A 781 0.35 -5.47 -22.40
CA LEU A 781 0.50 -6.86 -22.82
C LEU A 781 1.85 -7.45 -22.40
N PHE A 782 2.95 -6.73 -22.58
CA PHE A 782 4.28 -7.22 -22.17
C PHE A 782 4.35 -7.46 -20.66
N VAL A 783 3.90 -6.52 -19.84
CA VAL A 783 3.93 -6.64 -18.37
C VAL A 783 2.99 -7.75 -17.89
N LYS A 784 1.82 -7.91 -18.54
CA LYS A 784 0.82 -8.94 -18.21
C LYS A 784 1.19 -10.35 -18.66
N SER A 785 2.25 -10.53 -19.45
CA SER A 785 2.90 -11.84 -19.63
C SER A 785 4.00 -12.10 -18.59
N MET A 786 3.94 -11.42 -17.44
CA MET A 786 4.88 -11.54 -16.33
C MET A 786 6.32 -11.09 -16.66
N ARG A 787 6.47 -10.21 -17.66
CA ARG A 787 7.75 -9.64 -18.06
C ARG A 787 8.04 -8.31 -17.35
N THR A 788 9.31 -7.96 -17.24
CA THR A 788 9.79 -6.69 -16.66
C THR A 788 10.42 -5.81 -17.75
N PRO A 789 9.78 -4.71 -18.14
CA PRO A 789 10.28 -3.87 -19.24
C PRO A 789 11.50 -3.05 -18.84
N TRP A 790 11.53 -2.52 -17.62
CA TRP A 790 12.63 -1.76 -17.03
C TRP A 790 12.61 -1.85 -15.50
N ALA A 791 13.74 -1.50 -14.87
CA ALA A 791 13.90 -1.44 -13.42
C ALA A 791 14.52 -0.10 -12.98
N LEU A 792 14.42 0.27 -11.70
CA LEU A 792 15.14 1.43 -11.13
C LEU A 792 16.61 1.09 -10.88
N SER A 793 17.51 2.03 -11.16
CA SER A 793 18.95 1.82 -10.96
C SER A 793 19.49 2.26 -9.59
N ASP A 794 18.99 3.38 -9.05
CA ASP A 794 19.74 4.17 -8.05
C ASP A 794 19.22 4.07 -6.61
N LEU A 795 18.37 3.09 -6.30
CA LEU A 795 17.87 2.89 -4.93
C LEU A 795 18.74 1.89 -4.16
N ASP A 796 18.80 2.07 -2.84
CA ASP A 796 19.55 1.19 -1.93
C ASP A 796 19.00 -0.25 -1.95
N ALA A 797 19.86 -1.22 -2.27
CA ALA A 797 19.54 -2.63 -2.39
C ALA A 797 19.16 -3.33 -1.06
N ASP A 798 19.44 -2.69 0.07
CA ASP A 798 19.04 -3.15 1.41
C ASP A 798 17.74 -2.51 1.90
N THR A 799 17.11 -1.67 1.07
CA THR A 799 15.81 -1.03 1.38
C THR A 799 14.65 -1.72 0.65
N ALA A 800 13.58 -1.96 1.41
CA ALA A 800 12.28 -2.37 0.87
C ALA A 800 11.20 -1.31 1.11
N TYR A 801 10.17 -1.31 0.27
CA TYR A 801 9.10 -0.32 0.32
C TYR A 801 7.75 -1.01 0.44
N ALA A 802 6.83 -0.41 1.20
CA ALA A 802 5.46 -0.88 1.32
C ALA A 802 4.47 0.28 1.13
N GLY A 803 3.46 0.08 0.28
CA GLY A 803 2.32 0.96 0.13
C GLY A 803 1.10 0.45 0.88
N ILE A 804 0.47 1.32 1.67
CA ILE A 804 -0.76 0.97 2.41
C ILE A 804 -1.97 1.66 1.78
N GLY A 805 -2.93 0.84 1.36
CA GLY A 805 -4.25 1.26 0.91
C GLY A 805 -5.34 0.76 1.84
N TYR A 806 -6.43 1.51 1.97
CA TYR A 806 -7.61 1.09 2.72
C TYR A 806 -8.85 1.16 1.85
N SER A 807 -9.77 0.24 2.11
CA SER A 807 -11.08 0.26 1.51
C SER A 807 -12.15 -0.04 2.55
N ILE A 808 -13.29 0.65 2.46
CA ILE A 808 -14.36 0.58 3.46
C ILE A 808 -15.60 0.03 2.79
N LYS A 809 -16.15 -1.06 3.34
CA LYS A 809 -17.43 -1.62 2.93
C LYS A 809 -18.53 -1.14 3.87
N LYS A 810 -19.58 -0.54 3.30
CA LYS A 810 -20.79 -0.11 4.03
C LYS A 810 -21.91 -1.11 3.79
N GLU A 811 -22.58 -1.56 4.84
CA GLU A 811 -23.80 -2.35 4.69
C GLU A 811 -25.01 -1.48 4.29
N VAL A 812 -26.06 -2.15 3.81
CA VAL A 812 -27.38 -1.58 3.43
C VAL A 812 -27.97 -0.70 4.53
N ASN A 813 -27.64 -0.99 5.80
CA ASN A 813 -28.15 -0.28 6.97
C ASN A 813 -27.30 0.95 7.37
N GLY A 814 -26.26 1.29 6.60
CA GLY A 814 -25.40 2.45 6.82
C GLY A 814 -24.35 2.30 7.93
N LYS A 815 -24.28 1.15 8.62
CA LYS A 815 -23.20 0.82 9.56
C LYS A 815 -21.94 0.39 8.79
N THR A 816 -20.79 0.94 9.20
CA THR A 816 -19.46 0.57 8.70
C THR A 816 -19.10 -0.78 9.31
N ASN A 817 -19.04 -1.85 8.50
CA ASN A 817 -18.82 -3.18 9.08
C ASN A 817 -17.45 -3.78 8.75
N ILE A 818 -16.77 -3.37 7.66
CA ILE A 818 -15.49 -3.97 7.28
C ILE A 818 -14.55 -2.92 6.67
N VAL A 819 -13.36 -2.77 7.27
CA VAL A 819 -12.23 -2.07 6.65
C VAL A 819 -11.22 -3.11 6.20
N VAL A 820 -10.87 -3.08 4.92
CA VAL A 820 -9.84 -3.94 4.34
C VAL A 820 -8.58 -3.13 4.14
N GLY A 821 -7.50 -3.56 4.78
CA GLY A 821 -6.15 -3.04 4.56
C GLY A 821 -5.47 -3.81 3.42
N CYS A 822 -4.81 -3.09 2.52
CA CYS A 822 -3.96 -3.62 1.47
C CYS A 822 -2.52 -3.20 1.72
N SER A 823 -1.61 -4.17 1.79
CA SER A 823 -0.16 -3.93 1.83
C SER A 823 0.45 -4.43 0.53
N HIS A 824 1.11 -3.54 -0.23
CA HIS A 824 1.81 -3.88 -1.47
C HIS A 824 3.29 -3.56 -1.32
N ILE A 825 4.15 -4.55 -1.53
CA ILE A 825 5.60 -4.40 -1.35
C ILE A 825 6.37 -4.26 -2.67
N TYR A 826 7.50 -3.55 -2.58
CA TYR A 826 8.41 -3.30 -3.68
C TYR A 826 9.86 -3.47 -3.22
N ASN A 827 10.72 -3.96 -4.13
CA ASN A 827 12.17 -3.92 -3.94
C ASN A 827 12.78 -2.58 -4.39
N SER A 828 14.09 -2.45 -4.19
CA SER A 828 14.90 -1.30 -4.64
C SER A 828 14.88 -1.10 -6.17
N LYS A 829 14.67 -2.16 -6.94
CA LYS A 829 14.48 -2.10 -8.40
C LYS A 829 13.11 -1.56 -8.81
N GLY A 830 12.25 -1.22 -7.85
CA GLY A 830 10.93 -0.65 -8.07
C GLY A 830 9.91 -1.66 -8.61
N GLN A 831 10.24 -2.95 -8.60
CA GLN A 831 9.35 -4.02 -9.04
C GLN A 831 8.31 -4.27 -7.95
N GLY A 832 7.02 -4.22 -8.32
CA GLY A 832 5.94 -4.62 -7.42
C GLY A 832 5.97 -6.13 -7.26
N LEU A 833 6.19 -6.62 -6.05
CA LEU A 833 6.45 -8.05 -5.84
C LEU A 833 5.14 -8.78 -5.55
N ARG A 834 4.53 -8.46 -4.42
CA ARG A 834 3.32 -9.12 -3.91
C ARG A 834 2.49 -8.14 -3.12
N TYR A 835 1.19 -8.37 -3.07
CA TYR A 835 0.33 -7.68 -2.12
C TYR A 835 -0.48 -8.68 -1.28
N LYS A 836 -0.94 -8.22 -0.12
CA LYS A 836 -1.78 -8.97 0.82
C LYS A 836 -2.95 -8.11 1.26
N LEU A 837 -4.13 -8.71 1.34
CA LEU A 837 -5.33 -8.10 1.90
C LEU A 837 -5.60 -8.69 3.27
N SER A 838 -5.96 -7.83 4.20
CA SER A 838 -6.32 -8.23 5.55
C SER A 838 -7.53 -7.44 6.02
N LYS A 839 -8.47 -8.15 6.65
CA LYS A 839 -9.55 -7.52 7.40
C LYS A 839 -8.97 -6.84 8.65
N ILE A 840 -9.48 -5.66 8.96
CA ILE A 840 -9.19 -4.94 10.19
C ILE A 840 -10.41 -5.09 11.11
N ASP A 841 -10.19 -5.62 12.31
CA ASP A 841 -11.30 -6.01 13.19
C ASP A 841 -11.92 -4.82 13.92
N ASN A 842 -11.10 -3.87 14.38
CA ASN A 842 -11.55 -2.71 15.18
C ASN A 842 -10.93 -1.37 14.69
N PRO A 843 -11.29 -0.90 13.48
CA PRO A 843 -10.73 0.34 12.94
C PRO A 843 -11.27 1.57 13.67
N ILE A 844 -10.39 2.52 13.98
CA ILE A 844 -10.76 3.83 14.52
C ILE A 844 -11.09 4.75 13.34
N ILE A 845 -12.35 5.17 13.21
CA ILE A 845 -12.81 6.00 12.09
C ILE A 845 -12.85 7.48 12.52
N ASP A 846 -12.18 8.36 11.78
CA ASP A 846 -12.30 9.81 12.01
C ASP A 846 -13.58 10.43 11.42
N LYS A 847 -13.79 11.72 11.67
CA LYS A 847 -14.94 12.48 11.14
C LYS A 847 -15.00 12.55 9.60
N LYS A 848 -13.89 12.24 8.91
CA LYS A 848 -13.79 12.20 7.45
C LYS A 848 -13.95 10.77 6.90
N ASN A 849 -14.31 9.81 7.75
CA ASN A 849 -14.38 8.38 7.45
C ASN A 849 -13.02 7.77 7.05
N ASN A 850 -11.90 8.31 7.54
CA ASN A 850 -10.60 7.65 7.36
C ASN A 850 -10.39 6.60 8.46
N PRO A 851 -9.94 5.39 8.12
CA PRO A 851 -9.57 4.39 9.10
C PRO A 851 -8.15 4.61 9.63
N TYR A 852 -8.00 4.44 10.94
CA TYR A 852 -6.75 4.36 11.65
C TYR A 852 -6.73 3.07 12.45
N LEU A 853 -5.53 2.54 12.67
CA LEU A 853 -5.33 1.30 13.41
C LEU A 853 -5.07 1.61 14.88
N SER A 854 -5.56 0.75 15.76
CA SER A 854 -5.05 0.66 17.13
C SER A 854 -3.60 0.14 17.10
N TYR A 855 -2.92 0.22 18.24
CA TYR A 855 -1.57 -0.36 18.39
C TYR A 855 -1.52 -1.84 17.95
N GLU A 856 -2.46 -2.67 18.41
CA GLU A 856 -2.51 -4.10 18.08
C GLU A 856 -2.69 -4.36 16.58
N GLU A 857 -3.60 -3.62 15.93
CA GLU A 857 -3.86 -3.77 14.49
C GLU A 857 -2.68 -3.25 13.66
N ALA A 858 -2.02 -2.18 14.12
CA ALA A 858 -0.79 -1.66 13.51
C ALA A 858 0.39 -2.64 13.65
N TYR A 859 0.50 -3.32 14.79
CA TYR A 859 1.48 -4.39 15.00
C TYR A 859 1.25 -5.57 14.05
N LYS A 860 0.01 -6.05 13.95
CA LYS A 860 -0.38 -7.10 12.99
C LYS A 860 -0.09 -6.68 11.54
N LEU A 861 -0.29 -5.39 11.20
CA LEU A 861 0.08 -4.84 9.89
C LEU A 861 1.60 -4.89 9.67
N GLY A 862 2.41 -4.55 10.68
CA GLY A 862 3.87 -4.70 10.61
C GLY A 862 4.31 -6.15 10.34
N ILE A 863 3.69 -7.12 11.02
CA ILE A 863 3.92 -8.56 10.76
C ILE A 863 3.54 -8.95 9.34
N ASN A 864 2.44 -8.42 8.80
CA ASN A 864 2.06 -8.64 7.40
C ASN A 864 3.12 -8.15 6.41
N ILE A 865 3.67 -6.96 6.66
CA ILE A 865 4.71 -6.37 5.82
C ILE A 865 5.98 -7.22 5.90
N LEU A 866 6.34 -7.70 7.09
CA LEU A 866 7.46 -8.63 7.29
C LEU A 866 7.27 -9.94 6.52
N GLU A 867 6.10 -10.58 6.65
CA GLU A 867 5.79 -11.82 5.93
C GLU A 867 5.89 -11.62 4.41
N LEU A 868 5.43 -10.47 3.91
CA LEU A 868 5.57 -10.12 2.51
C LEU A 868 7.04 -9.98 2.11
N PHE A 869 7.88 -9.34 2.93
CA PHE A 869 9.32 -9.26 2.64
C PHE A 869 9.97 -10.65 2.60
N VAL A 870 9.73 -11.50 3.60
CA VAL A 870 10.29 -12.86 3.64
C VAL A 870 9.83 -13.71 2.44
N LYS A 871 8.58 -13.55 2.01
CA LYS A 871 8.04 -14.31 0.86
C LYS A 871 8.49 -13.81 -0.50
N SER A 872 9.10 -12.62 -0.57
CA SER A 872 9.34 -11.93 -1.83
C SER A 872 10.79 -11.50 -2.04
N MET A 873 11.67 -11.74 -1.06
CA MET A 873 13.06 -11.32 -1.07
C MET A 873 13.94 -12.40 -0.45
N ASP A 874 15.13 -12.61 -1.01
CA ASP A 874 16.11 -13.59 -0.51
C ASP A 874 16.57 -13.29 0.92
N ARG A 875 16.61 -12.00 1.29
CA ARG A 875 17.03 -11.51 2.61
C ARG A 875 16.07 -10.47 3.16
N ILE A 876 15.93 -10.45 4.49
CA ILE A 876 15.18 -9.41 5.20
C ILE A 876 15.90 -8.07 4.98
N PRO A 877 15.17 -7.00 4.60
CA PRO A 877 15.78 -5.69 4.34
C PRO A 877 16.31 -5.05 5.63
N GLN A 878 17.35 -4.24 5.53
CA GLN A 878 17.87 -3.47 6.67
C GLN A 878 17.05 -2.20 6.94
N ARG A 879 16.35 -1.70 5.91
CA ARG A 879 15.48 -0.53 5.99
C ARG A 879 14.13 -0.78 5.32
N ALA A 880 13.05 -0.34 5.96
CA ALA A 880 11.71 -0.38 5.41
C ALA A 880 11.12 1.03 5.29
N VAL A 881 10.55 1.36 4.13
CA VAL A 881 9.88 2.64 3.90
C VAL A 881 8.41 2.40 3.62
N ILE A 882 7.54 3.01 4.42
CA ILE A 882 6.09 2.76 4.36
C ILE A 882 5.36 4.04 3.94
N HIS A 883 4.63 3.95 2.84
CA HIS A 883 3.85 5.04 2.26
C HIS A 883 2.35 4.89 2.54
N LYS A 884 1.72 5.96 3.02
CA LYS A 884 0.27 6.03 3.29
C LYS A 884 -0.29 7.39 2.82
N ARG A 885 -1.59 7.45 2.51
CA ARG A 885 -2.28 8.73 2.16
C ARG A 885 -2.87 9.47 3.37
N THR A 886 -3.10 8.77 4.47
CA THR A 886 -3.57 9.36 5.72
C THR A 886 -2.39 9.53 6.68
N PRO A 887 -2.45 10.49 7.62
CA PRO A 887 -1.41 10.65 8.64
C PRO A 887 -1.25 9.39 9.47
N PHE A 888 -0.03 9.10 9.93
CA PHE A 888 0.19 8.08 10.95
C PHE A 888 -0.15 8.63 12.34
N LYS A 889 -0.87 7.85 13.14
CA LYS A 889 -1.10 8.13 14.57
C LYS A 889 -0.01 7.50 15.42
N GLU A 890 0.18 8.03 16.64
CA GLU A 890 1.19 7.50 17.59
C GLU A 890 1.08 5.99 17.80
N GLU A 891 -0.14 5.47 17.98
CA GLU A 891 -0.36 4.03 18.12
C GLU A 891 0.03 3.24 16.86
N GLU A 892 -0.20 3.81 15.67
CA GLU A 892 0.20 3.19 14.40
C GLU A 892 1.72 3.18 14.23
N ILE A 893 2.38 4.30 14.58
CA ILE A 893 3.83 4.43 14.52
C ILE A 893 4.46 3.37 15.41
N ARG A 894 4.05 3.31 16.69
CA ARG A 894 4.56 2.35 17.67
C ARG A 894 4.32 0.90 17.24
N GLY A 895 3.08 0.54 16.90
CA GLY A 895 2.75 -0.84 16.53
C GLY A 895 3.55 -1.34 15.33
N ILE A 896 3.66 -0.53 14.26
CA ILE A 896 4.40 -0.92 13.05
C ILE A 896 5.91 -1.01 13.33
N THR A 897 6.48 -0.02 14.03
CA THR A 897 7.92 0.03 14.31
C THR A 897 8.35 -1.09 15.26
N ASP A 898 7.58 -1.36 16.32
CA ASP A 898 7.83 -2.47 17.23
C ASP A 898 7.83 -3.82 16.49
N ALA A 899 6.80 -4.07 15.65
CA ALA A 899 6.69 -5.33 14.91
C ALA A 899 7.87 -5.57 13.96
N LEU A 900 8.34 -4.52 13.27
CA LEU A 900 9.48 -4.60 12.35
C LEU A 900 10.82 -4.69 13.09
N SER A 901 10.97 -3.98 14.21
CA SER A 901 12.17 -4.03 15.06
C SER A 901 12.38 -5.41 15.65
N HIS A 902 11.31 -6.08 16.09
CA HIS A 902 11.34 -7.47 16.57
C HIS A 902 11.89 -8.47 15.54
N ALA A 903 11.79 -8.15 14.26
CA ALA A 903 12.33 -8.96 13.16
C ALA A 903 13.72 -8.51 12.69
N GLY A 904 14.33 -7.53 13.35
CA GLY A 904 15.66 -6.99 13.03
C GLY A 904 15.67 -5.78 12.09
N ILE A 905 14.51 -5.28 11.66
CA ILE A 905 14.40 -4.12 10.77
C ILE A 905 14.30 -2.84 11.62
N LYS A 906 15.45 -2.24 11.93
CA LYS A 906 15.50 -1.07 12.83
C LYS A 906 15.30 0.26 12.11
N ASN A 907 15.69 0.37 10.84
CA ASN A 907 15.53 1.61 10.09
C ASN A 907 14.16 1.61 9.41
N VAL A 908 13.20 2.33 9.98
CA VAL A 908 11.83 2.43 9.42
C VAL A 908 11.48 3.88 9.14
N ASP A 909 11.17 4.21 7.89
CA ASP A 909 10.61 5.51 7.53
C ASP A 909 9.10 5.39 7.31
N LEU A 910 8.32 6.16 8.08
CA LEU A 910 6.86 6.24 7.94
C LEU A 910 6.49 7.58 7.30
N VAL A 911 6.01 7.53 6.06
CA VAL A 911 5.83 8.74 5.23
C VAL A 911 4.40 8.84 4.71
N THR A 912 3.76 9.97 4.98
CA THR A 912 2.45 10.31 4.40
C THR A 912 2.64 11.15 3.14
N ILE A 913 1.97 10.77 2.06
CA ILE A 913 2.04 11.43 0.76
C ILE A 913 0.65 11.89 0.33
N THR A 914 0.49 13.20 0.11
CA THR A 914 -0.78 13.84 -0.28
C THR A 914 -0.56 14.90 -1.36
N MET A 915 -1.64 15.35 -2.02
CA MET A 915 -1.58 16.49 -2.93
C MET A 915 -1.63 17.80 -2.15
N GLU A 916 -0.78 18.77 -2.51
CA GLU A 916 -0.86 20.13 -1.98
C GLU A 916 -1.74 21.03 -2.87
N ASP A 917 -2.87 21.46 -2.31
CA ASP A 917 -3.84 22.26 -3.06
C ASP A 917 -3.60 23.78 -2.95
N SER A 918 -2.97 24.25 -1.88
CA SER A 918 -2.90 25.68 -1.54
C SER A 918 -1.61 26.34 -2.03
N ILE A 919 -0.49 25.63 -2.03
CA ILE A 919 0.81 26.18 -2.47
C ILE A 919 0.98 25.93 -3.97
N LYS A 920 1.10 27.02 -4.73
CA LYS A 920 1.40 27.01 -6.17
C LYS A 920 2.62 27.88 -6.42
N CYS A 921 3.38 27.47 -7.42
CA CYS A 921 4.67 28.07 -7.73
C CYS A 921 4.81 28.31 -9.23
N ILE A 922 5.43 29.43 -9.57
CA ILE A 922 5.85 29.81 -10.92
C ILE A 922 7.37 29.75 -10.95
N ASP A 923 7.91 29.01 -11.92
CA ASP A 923 9.35 28.92 -12.10
C ASP A 923 9.91 30.24 -12.61
N GLN A 924 11.12 30.60 -12.18
CA GLN A 924 11.80 31.81 -12.64
C GLN A 924 13.27 31.55 -12.93
N TYR A 925 13.79 32.24 -13.95
CA TYR A 925 15.22 32.29 -14.23
C TYR A 925 15.74 33.72 -14.03
N LEU A 926 17.04 33.84 -13.80
CA LEU A 926 17.68 35.14 -13.61
C LEU A 926 18.13 35.68 -14.97
N GLN A 927 17.59 36.83 -15.37
CA GLN A 927 18.08 37.62 -16.49
C GLN A 927 18.65 38.94 -15.96
N ASN A 928 19.93 39.19 -16.20
CA ASN A 928 20.65 40.37 -15.66
C ASN A 928 20.47 40.53 -14.13
N GLY A 929 20.49 39.41 -13.39
CA GLY A 929 20.31 39.38 -11.93
C GLY A 929 18.87 39.57 -11.44
N ARG A 930 17.89 39.71 -12.35
CA ARG A 930 16.47 39.86 -11.99
C ARG A 930 15.68 38.59 -12.32
N PRO A 931 14.78 38.13 -11.43
CA PRO A 931 13.95 36.96 -11.69
C PRO A 931 12.84 37.29 -12.70
N ILE A 932 12.73 36.45 -13.74
CA ILE A 932 11.70 36.53 -14.79
C ILE A 932 10.99 35.19 -14.86
N ASN A 933 9.66 35.21 -15.03
CA ASN A 933 8.86 34.01 -15.12
C ASN A 933 9.29 33.16 -16.33
N ALA A 934 9.52 31.88 -16.09
CA ALA A 934 9.73 30.91 -17.15
C ALA A 934 8.43 30.67 -17.92
N HIS A 935 8.56 30.25 -19.18
CA HIS A 935 7.42 29.86 -20.02
C HIS A 935 6.77 28.54 -19.55
N PHE A 936 7.59 27.62 -19.08
CA PHE A 936 7.19 26.30 -18.59
C PHE A 936 7.03 26.29 -17.07
N PRO A 937 6.18 25.42 -16.51
CA PRO A 937 5.98 25.34 -15.06
C PRO A 937 7.24 24.86 -14.34
N VAL A 938 7.18 24.87 -13.00
CA VAL A 938 8.24 24.35 -12.12
C VAL A 938 8.74 23.00 -12.60
N MET A 939 10.07 22.88 -12.62
CA MET A 939 10.76 21.66 -12.95
C MET A 939 10.34 20.49 -12.04
N ARG A 940 10.16 19.32 -12.64
CA ARG A 940 10.03 18.08 -11.87
C ARG A 940 11.34 17.82 -11.12
N GLY A 941 11.25 17.31 -9.90
CA GLY A 941 12.39 17.05 -9.02
C GLY A 941 12.69 18.21 -8.05
N ILE A 942 12.06 19.37 -8.22
CA ILE A 942 12.17 20.47 -7.26
C ILE A 942 11.57 20.06 -5.92
N CYS A 943 12.34 20.25 -4.85
CA CYS A 943 11.93 19.89 -3.50
C CYS A 943 12.37 20.95 -2.48
N PHE A 944 11.49 21.31 -1.54
CA PHE A 944 11.85 22.17 -0.41
C PHE A 944 11.05 21.85 0.86
N ALA A 945 11.70 22.02 2.01
CA ALA A 945 11.08 21.86 3.32
C ALA A 945 10.15 23.05 3.62
N VAL A 946 8.94 22.75 4.10
CA VAL A 946 7.97 23.74 4.62
C VAL A 946 7.85 23.68 6.14
N SER A 947 8.34 22.60 6.76
CA SER A 947 8.55 22.45 8.20
C SER A 947 9.74 21.52 8.45
N GLN A 948 10.09 21.28 9.71
CA GLN A 948 11.11 20.31 10.11
C GLN A 948 10.83 18.90 9.58
N TYR A 949 9.57 18.50 9.38
CA TYR A 949 9.22 17.12 8.97
C TYR A 949 8.26 17.07 7.77
N GLU A 950 8.06 18.22 7.11
CA GLU A 950 7.21 18.32 5.93
C GLU A 950 7.98 18.98 4.78
N CYS A 951 7.93 18.39 3.59
CA CYS A 951 8.45 18.98 2.38
C CYS A 951 7.44 18.92 1.23
N LEU A 952 7.65 19.80 0.25
CA LEU A 952 6.95 19.78 -1.02
C LEU A 952 7.88 19.21 -2.09
N LEU A 953 7.35 18.34 -2.94
CA LEU A 953 8.06 17.72 -4.06
C LEU A 953 7.24 17.84 -5.34
N TRP A 954 7.81 18.48 -6.37
CA TRP A 954 7.23 18.48 -7.70
C TRP A 954 7.53 17.17 -8.42
N THR A 955 6.65 16.19 -8.26
CA THR A 955 6.67 14.97 -9.08
C THR A 955 6.07 15.19 -10.47
N HIS A 956 5.23 16.22 -10.62
CA HIS A 956 4.68 16.65 -11.90
C HIS A 956 5.16 18.06 -12.22
N GLY A 957 5.78 18.22 -13.37
CA GLY A 957 6.46 19.45 -13.75
C GLY A 957 7.22 19.28 -15.06
N THR A 958 7.98 20.31 -15.40
CA THR A 958 8.78 20.36 -16.62
C THR A 958 9.95 19.39 -16.54
N ILE A 959 10.18 18.68 -17.64
CA ILE A 959 11.34 17.81 -17.87
C ILE A 959 12.01 18.18 -19.19
N ASP A 960 13.22 17.66 -19.40
CA ASP A 960 13.94 17.84 -20.66
C ASP A 960 13.27 16.99 -21.76
N SER A 961 13.06 17.59 -22.95
CA SER A 961 12.47 16.92 -24.11
C SER A 961 13.44 15.90 -24.70
N ILE A 962 12.90 14.93 -25.44
CA ILE A 962 13.72 14.05 -26.29
C ILE A 962 14.39 14.84 -27.42
N ILE A 963 13.75 15.92 -27.87
CA ILE A 963 14.33 16.84 -28.84
C ILE A 963 15.32 17.74 -28.07
N PRO A 964 16.61 17.77 -28.46
CA PRO A 964 17.60 18.60 -27.79
C PRO A 964 17.13 20.05 -27.67
N THR A 965 17.49 20.70 -26.57
CA THR A 965 17.21 22.11 -26.23
C THR A 965 15.74 22.49 -26.04
N ARG A 966 14.80 21.54 -26.07
CA ARG A 966 13.39 21.77 -25.76
C ARG A 966 13.00 21.28 -24.37
N SER A 967 11.95 21.87 -23.83
CA SER A 967 11.31 21.42 -22.58
C SER A 967 10.00 20.70 -22.88
N TYR A 968 9.65 19.74 -22.04
CA TYR A 968 8.40 19.00 -22.14
C TYR A 968 7.66 19.03 -20.80
N PHE A 969 6.35 19.27 -20.87
CA PHE A 969 5.46 19.17 -19.72
C PHE A 969 4.32 18.19 -20.03
N PRO A 970 4.32 16.98 -19.43
CA PRO A 970 3.26 16.00 -19.66
C PRO A 970 1.87 16.59 -19.43
N GLY A 971 0.98 16.40 -20.40
CA GLY A 971 -0.38 16.94 -20.37
C GLY A 971 -0.52 18.41 -20.75
N GLY A 972 0.52 19.23 -20.56
CA GLY A 972 0.57 20.62 -21.05
C GLY A 972 -0.50 21.53 -20.45
N ARG A 973 -0.98 21.27 -19.23
CA ARG A 973 -2.15 21.94 -18.63
C ARG A 973 -1.84 22.61 -17.31
N GLY A 974 -2.16 23.90 -17.24
CA GLY A 974 -2.14 24.70 -16.01
C GLY A 974 -0.79 24.72 -15.27
N ILE A 975 -0.86 25.09 -13.98
CA ILE A 975 0.27 25.01 -13.05
C ILE A 975 0.17 23.72 -12.22
N PRO A 976 1.23 22.91 -12.14
CA PRO A 976 1.22 21.67 -11.39
C PRO A 976 1.23 21.88 -9.87
N SER A 977 0.49 21.02 -9.17
CA SER A 977 0.54 20.89 -7.72
C SER A 977 1.71 19.99 -7.29
N PRO A 978 2.47 20.35 -6.24
CA PRO A 978 3.43 19.42 -5.65
C PRO A 978 2.74 18.34 -4.82
N LEU A 979 3.46 17.26 -4.54
CA LEU A 979 3.16 16.37 -3.41
C LEU A 979 3.59 17.05 -2.12
N ARG A 980 2.76 16.97 -1.08
CA ARG A 980 3.17 17.19 0.31
C ARG A 980 3.58 15.86 0.92
N ILE A 981 4.80 15.82 1.44
CA ILE A 981 5.43 14.66 2.05
C ILE A 981 5.62 14.98 3.54
N ILE A 982 5.09 14.13 4.42
CA ILE A 982 5.20 14.28 5.87
C ILE A 982 5.90 13.05 6.43
N LYS A 983 7.02 13.22 7.11
CA LYS A 983 7.72 12.13 7.80
C LYS A 983 7.29 12.06 9.26
N HIS A 984 6.71 10.93 9.64
CA HIS A 984 6.23 10.67 11.00
C HIS A 984 7.26 9.92 11.85
N HIS A 985 8.12 9.13 11.22
CA HIS A 985 9.18 8.36 11.88
C HIS A 985 10.33 8.10 10.89
N GLY A 986 11.54 7.93 11.40
CA GLY A 986 12.70 7.48 10.62
C GLY A 986 13.76 8.54 10.32
N ASN A 987 14.90 8.06 9.85
CA ASN A 987 16.12 8.85 9.65
C ASN A 987 16.36 9.29 8.20
N GLY A 988 15.49 8.92 7.25
CA GLY A 988 15.64 9.27 5.83
C GLY A 988 15.73 10.78 5.60
N SER A 989 16.72 11.22 4.82
CA SER A 989 16.88 12.64 4.46
C SER A 989 15.79 13.09 3.46
N MET A 990 15.59 14.40 3.33
CA MET A 990 14.66 14.96 2.34
C MET A 990 15.04 14.51 0.91
N GLN A 991 16.34 14.50 0.60
CA GLN A 991 16.90 14.08 -0.68
C GLN A 991 16.62 12.61 -0.96
N THR A 992 16.85 11.75 0.03
CA THR A 992 16.65 10.31 -0.06
C THR A 992 15.17 10.00 -0.34
N ILE A 993 14.26 10.51 0.51
CA ILE A 993 12.82 10.26 0.36
C ILE A 993 12.29 10.86 -0.94
N ALA A 994 12.76 12.05 -1.34
CA ALA A 994 12.37 12.65 -2.61
C ALA A 994 12.82 11.82 -3.81
N ARG A 995 14.06 11.32 -3.82
CA ARG A 995 14.59 10.46 -4.89
C ARG A 995 13.80 9.15 -5.00
N GLU A 996 13.50 8.52 -3.87
CA GLU A 996 12.70 7.30 -3.80
C GLU A 996 11.31 7.53 -4.40
N ILE A 997 10.61 8.58 -3.97
CA ILE A 997 9.28 8.93 -4.49
C ILE A 997 9.32 9.25 -5.99
N LEU A 998 10.32 10.01 -6.47
CA LEU A 998 10.50 10.28 -7.89
C LEU A 998 10.74 8.98 -8.68
N GLY A 999 11.54 8.05 -8.16
CA GLY A 999 11.76 6.73 -8.75
C GLY A 999 10.45 5.98 -8.91
N PHE A 1000 9.68 5.84 -7.84
CA PHE A 1000 8.39 5.13 -7.88
C PHE A 1000 7.33 5.78 -8.78
N THR A 1001 7.45 7.07 -9.12
CA THR A 1001 6.56 7.69 -10.13
C THR A 1001 6.82 7.18 -11.55
N LYS A 1002 7.96 6.52 -11.83
CA LYS A 1002 8.25 5.86 -13.11
C LYS A 1002 7.92 4.38 -13.15
N MET A 1003 7.48 3.82 -12.02
CA MET A 1003 7.25 2.38 -11.87
C MET A 1003 5.79 1.98 -11.99
N ASN A 1004 4.93 2.86 -12.50
CA ASN A 1004 3.57 2.50 -12.86
C ASN A 1004 3.51 1.98 -14.30
N TRP A 1005 3.72 0.68 -14.46
CA TRP A 1005 3.69 0.01 -15.77
C TRP A 1005 2.30 -0.02 -16.46
N ASN A 1006 1.25 0.55 -15.86
CA ASN A 1006 -0.04 0.75 -16.53
C ASN A 1006 -0.08 1.98 -17.43
N SER A 1007 0.97 2.79 -17.40
CA SER A 1007 1.05 4.00 -18.20
C SER A 1007 2.42 4.12 -18.84
N PHE A 1008 2.42 4.39 -20.15
CA PHE A 1008 3.60 4.84 -20.87
C PHE A 1008 3.79 6.36 -20.80
N ASN A 1009 3.08 7.06 -19.92
CA ASN A 1009 3.47 8.43 -19.58
C ASN A 1009 4.89 8.40 -18.98
N PHE A 1010 5.66 9.48 -19.16
CA PHE A 1010 7.03 9.54 -18.65
C PHE A 1010 7.09 9.26 -17.14
N TYR A 1011 6.09 9.74 -16.40
CA TYR A 1011 5.90 9.49 -14.98
C TYR A 1011 4.41 9.61 -14.61
N THR A 1012 4.03 9.12 -13.43
CA THR A 1012 2.75 9.38 -12.77
C THR A 1012 2.85 10.48 -11.72
N LYS A 1013 1.72 11.08 -11.34
CA LYS A 1013 1.72 12.16 -10.34
C LYS A 1013 2.03 11.65 -8.93
N PHE A 1014 1.50 10.48 -8.57
CA PHE A 1014 1.81 9.79 -7.32
C PHE A 1014 2.78 8.63 -7.58
N PRO A 1015 3.58 8.24 -6.58
CA PRO A 1015 4.42 7.06 -6.68
C PRO A 1015 3.57 5.78 -6.76
N ALA A 1016 4.08 4.75 -7.45
CA ALA A 1016 3.39 3.47 -7.64
C ALA A 1016 2.95 2.82 -6.31
N THR A 1017 3.73 2.99 -5.24
CA THR A 1017 3.40 2.56 -3.87
C THR A 1017 2.07 3.11 -3.35
N ILE A 1018 1.67 4.31 -3.76
CA ILE A 1018 0.38 4.91 -3.40
C ILE A 1018 -0.69 4.57 -4.42
N ASP A 1019 -0.41 4.70 -5.72
CA ASP A 1019 -1.44 4.50 -6.75
C ASP A 1019 -1.97 3.07 -6.75
N THR A 1020 -1.07 2.09 -6.79
CA THR A 1020 -1.47 0.67 -6.89
C THR A 1020 -2.12 0.16 -5.61
N SER A 1021 -1.62 0.50 -4.42
CA SER A 1021 -2.16 0.01 -3.15
C SER A 1021 -3.61 0.43 -2.95
N ASN A 1022 -3.97 1.64 -3.39
CA ASN A 1022 -5.35 2.12 -3.36
C ASN A 1022 -6.24 1.45 -4.42
N THR A 1023 -5.75 1.26 -5.65
CA THR A 1023 -6.49 0.52 -6.69
C THR A 1023 -6.74 -0.93 -6.28
N LEU A 1024 -5.72 -1.60 -5.73
CA LEU A 1024 -5.79 -2.97 -5.24
C LEU A 1024 -6.76 -3.10 -4.06
N ALA A 1025 -6.80 -2.13 -3.15
CA ALA A 1025 -7.78 -2.12 -2.06
C ALA A 1025 -9.23 -2.03 -2.58
N GLN A 1026 -9.48 -1.32 -3.69
CA GLN A 1026 -10.81 -1.25 -4.31
C GLN A 1026 -11.22 -2.55 -4.99
N VAL A 1027 -10.32 -3.17 -5.77
CA VAL A 1027 -10.59 -4.47 -6.42
C VAL A 1027 -10.69 -5.58 -5.36
N GLY A 1028 -9.84 -5.52 -4.34
CA GLY A 1028 -9.79 -6.46 -3.22
C GLY A 1028 -11.10 -6.57 -2.43
N ASN A 1029 -11.91 -5.51 -2.39
CA ASN A 1029 -13.24 -5.58 -1.78
C ASN A 1029 -14.17 -6.62 -2.40
N LEU A 1030 -13.96 -6.96 -3.67
CA LEU A 1030 -14.78 -7.91 -4.40
C LEU A 1030 -14.31 -9.35 -4.21
N LEU A 1031 -13.15 -9.55 -3.58
CA LEU A 1031 -12.67 -10.88 -3.22
C LEU A 1031 -13.53 -11.38 -2.05
N GLY A 1032 -14.20 -12.51 -2.25
CA GLY A 1032 -15.07 -13.11 -1.23
C GLY A 1032 -14.35 -13.69 0.00
N GLN A 1033 -13.02 -13.56 0.05
CA GLN A 1033 -12.10 -14.25 0.96
C GLN A 1033 -10.87 -13.35 1.23
N TYR A 1034 -10.57 -13.08 2.50
CA TYR A 1034 -9.48 -12.19 2.96
C TYR A 1034 -8.35 -12.99 3.61
N ASP A 1035 -8.14 -14.22 3.13
CA ASP A 1035 -7.58 -15.33 3.92
C ASP A 1035 -6.05 -15.41 3.82
N GLY A 1036 -5.38 -14.27 3.84
CA GLY A 1036 -3.92 -14.20 3.91
C GLY A 1036 -3.16 -14.60 2.63
N ARG A 1037 -3.86 -14.86 1.52
CA ARG A 1037 -3.24 -15.16 0.23
C ARG A 1037 -2.51 -13.94 -0.32
N THR A 1038 -1.31 -14.19 -0.84
CA THR A 1038 -0.52 -13.21 -1.58
C THR A 1038 -0.71 -13.41 -3.07
N TYR A 1039 -0.76 -12.34 -3.84
CA TYR A 1039 -0.92 -12.40 -5.29
C TYR A 1039 0.12 -11.50 -5.97
N ASP A 1040 0.57 -11.89 -7.17
CA ASP A 1040 1.29 -10.97 -8.05
C ASP A 1040 0.33 -9.84 -8.48
N TYR A 1041 0.76 -8.60 -8.32
CA TYR A 1041 -0.09 -7.45 -8.60
C TYR A 1041 -0.46 -7.32 -10.09
N ARG A 1042 0.32 -7.96 -11.00
CA ARG A 1042 0.07 -7.98 -12.45
C ARG A 1042 -1.26 -8.62 -12.83
N TYR A 1043 -1.86 -9.42 -11.95
CA TYR A 1043 -3.21 -9.96 -12.14
C TYR A 1043 -4.31 -8.88 -12.03
N PHE A 1044 -4.04 -7.79 -11.29
CA PHE A 1044 -5.03 -6.74 -10.98
C PHE A 1044 -4.99 -5.55 -11.91
N ILE A 1045 -3.83 -5.29 -12.49
CA ILE A 1045 -3.59 -4.13 -13.35
C ILE A 1045 -3.94 -4.39 -14.80
#